data_AF-A0A7C7EI90-F1
#
_entry.id   AF-A0A7C7EI90-F1
#
_cell.length_a   1.000
_cell.length_b   1.000
_cell.length_c   1.000
_cell.angle_alpha   90.00
_cell.angle_beta   90.00
_cell.angle_gamma   90.00
#
_symmetry.space_group_name_H-M   'P 1'
#
loop_
_entity.id
_entity.type
_entity.pdbx_description
1 polymer ?
#
loop_
_entity_poly.entity_id
_entity_poly.type
_entity_poly.pdbx_seq_one_letter_code
_entity_poly.pdbx_strand_id
1 'polypeptide(L)'
;MMRTKFIKWPILISLLLVISLVQYSTPDAYAEDTIKIVIDGKRIKSDVDPYIKNDRTLVPIRVISEELDSLVEWDGEKREVHIYKEDMHLVLRIDSYLVEYTNDNETTYALLDVAPEISEDRTFVPLRLVSNALGVGIEWDNDKRTVFVDSSESSEFTKFFDVKISSVKAGQTITGTTLLKTDTSNGLPKGAKEIKYLLLDKDTAKGFVIAAGDPAQAHEWIPAMEDNGQKILVAAFYDAKGNFLAGDSIPVTVKIQPQIKLNGITEGQLITANSVPLSTILNFSAAYVKYEMINPDNGAYYISPEVDPVKPFTMIPVMEDNGNMSVRVIAYDIKGNPYYGQYVNIRINVDEYLYLSGVKQGQTVDGSVTLLAQRNFNVTDTEYYVVDRATGKETLLHKAPYGSYTWFPGPKDAGSKDLYVKVTDTAGNVHVSDRVTVNVTGNPKLLLQGIGPGQVLTETTSLNIKTNVELDGIKYILKNVRTGRELIISEKSTAVVIPEEGDDGQWTIRVEGTYGGKTIKSEEVKFSIYTGPLYSAKPVIEKDKYLDLVSGLAIETRKATGMSAALQVAQAILETGWGQSVPVDKYDGKFSYNLFGIKGEGTNGSVTSNTWEEYNGVAFRIDAEFRAYNNVKESWQDHKDLLLLRERYAPFRKVMYDSTQGAWELKRCGYATDSLYAVKLINLIERYGLKELDEVTI
;
A
#
# COMPACT_ATOMS: atom_id res chain seq x y z
N MET A 1 36.22 20.73 99.03
CA MET A 1 35.51 20.90 100.32
C MET A 1 34.20 21.64 100.07
N MET A 2 33.15 21.22 100.77
CA MET A 2 31.76 21.67 100.72
C MET A 2 31.50 23.18 100.61
N ARG A 3 30.39 23.48 99.91
CA ARG A 3 29.38 24.56 100.10
C ARG A 3 29.86 25.99 99.81
N THR A 4 29.12 26.77 99.00
CA THR A 4 27.91 27.47 99.46
C THR A 4 26.85 27.71 98.38
N LYS A 5 25.64 27.96 98.87
CA LYS A 5 24.34 28.04 98.22
C LYS A 5 23.95 29.49 97.83
N PHE A 6 23.27 29.59 96.68
CA PHE A 6 22.12 30.44 96.27
C PHE A 6 22.07 31.95 96.56
N ILE A 7 21.66 32.74 95.54
CA ILE A 7 20.42 33.55 95.51
C ILE A 7 20.13 34.18 94.11
N LYS A 8 18.92 33.85 93.59
CA LYS A 8 17.91 34.62 92.80
C LYS A 8 18.29 35.49 91.58
N TRP A 9 17.71 35.14 90.42
CA TRP A 9 16.92 36.07 89.56
C TRP A 9 16.07 35.30 88.52
N PRO A 10 14.72 35.39 88.54
CA PRO A 10 13.89 34.92 87.43
C PRO A 10 12.96 36.05 86.94
N ILE A 11 13.47 37.04 86.21
CA ILE A 11 12.66 38.01 85.44
C ILE A 11 13.52 38.53 84.29
N LEU A 12 13.83 37.70 83.29
CA LEU A 12 14.37 38.20 82.01
C LEU A 12 14.22 37.24 80.81
N ILE A 13 13.69 36.02 81.02
CA ILE A 13 13.52 35.02 79.93
C ILE A 13 12.09 35.03 79.35
N SER A 14 11.13 35.69 80.00
CA SER A 14 9.75 35.81 79.49
C SER A 14 9.52 36.98 78.51
N LEU A 15 10.50 37.89 78.33
CA LEU A 15 10.38 39.03 77.40
C LEU A 15 11.09 38.84 76.06
N LEU A 16 11.86 37.75 75.90
CA LEU A 16 12.56 37.41 74.66
C LEU A 16 11.84 36.34 73.81
N LEU A 17 10.73 35.79 74.30
CA LEU A 17 9.88 34.81 73.61
C LEU A 17 8.55 35.40 73.10
N VAL A 18 8.32 36.70 73.33
CA VAL A 18 7.15 37.45 72.81
C VAL A 18 7.54 38.38 71.64
N ILE A 19 8.84 38.54 71.37
CA ILE A 19 9.35 39.28 70.20
C ILE A 19 9.51 38.36 68.96
N SER A 20 9.24 37.06 69.10
CA SER A 20 9.22 36.09 67.98
C SER A 20 7.83 35.87 67.36
N LEU A 21 6.85 36.74 67.65
CA LEU A 21 5.45 36.55 67.24
C LEU A 21 4.79 37.83 66.68
N VAL A 22 5.56 38.64 65.94
CA VAL A 22 5.00 39.55 64.93
C VAL A 22 6.00 39.59 63.76
N GLN A 23 6.10 38.49 63.01
CA GLN A 23 6.42 38.64 61.60
C GLN A 23 5.17 39.23 60.97
N TYR A 24 5.28 40.47 60.51
CA TYR A 24 4.39 40.98 59.48
C TYR A 24 4.51 40.01 58.30
N SER A 25 3.60 39.07 58.18
CA SER A 25 3.17 38.63 56.87
C SER A 25 2.49 39.84 56.24
N THR A 26 3.26 40.60 55.46
CA THR A 26 2.62 41.28 54.34
C THR A 26 1.82 40.20 53.62
N PRO A 27 0.50 40.35 53.39
CA PRO A 27 -0.10 39.55 52.35
C PRO A 27 0.72 39.86 51.12
N ASP A 28 1.39 38.85 50.55
CA ASP A 28 1.75 38.91 49.16
C ASP A 28 0.43 39.14 48.45
N ALA A 29 0.20 40.40 48.05
CA ALA A 29 -0.82 40.71 47.09
C ALA A 29 -0.35 40.03 45.82
N TYR A 30 -0.78 38.78 45.61
CA TYR A 30 -0.71 38.15 44.31
C TYR A 30 -1.39 39.12 43.35
N ALA A 31 -0.59 39.75 42.50
CA ALA A 31 -1.12 40.52 41.39
C ALA A 31 -2.08 39.59 40.64
N GLU A 32 -3.27 40.10 40.36
CA GLU A 32 -4.34 39.44 39.61
C GLU A 32 -3.77 39.12 38.21
N ASP A 33 -3.17 37.93 38.04
CA ASP A 33 -2.43 37.52 36.82
C ASP A 33 -3.37 37.14 35.66
N THR A 34 -4.68 37.22 35.93
CA THR A 34 -5.77 36.93 35.01
C THR A 34 -5.89 38.02 33.95
N ILE A 35 -6.09 37.60 32.70
CA ILE A 35 -6.30 38.51 31.59
C ILE A 35 -7.67 39.20 31.73
N LYS A 36 -7.71 40.52 31.57
CA LYS A 36 -8.93 41.32 31.70
C LYS A 36 -9.54 41.58 30.32
N ILE A 37 -10.88 41.64 30.25
CA ILE A 37 -11.62 42.05 29.04
C ILE A 37 -12.31 43.38 29.33
N VAL A 38 -12.10 44.36 28.46
CA VAL A 38 -12.79 45.65 28.48
C VAL A 38 -13.44 45.86 27.12
N ILE A 39 -14.75 46.04 27.10
CA ILE A 39 -15.54 46.30 25.89
C ILE A 39 -16.19 47.68 26.04
N ASP A 40 -15.93 48.59 25.11
CA ASP A 40 -16.47 49.98 25.10
C ASP A 40 -16.25 50.72 26.43
N GLY A 41 -15.06 50.55 27.02
CA GLY A 41 -14.67 51.15 28.29
C GLY A 41 -15.27 50.47 29.54
N LYS A 42 -16.16 49.47 29.38
CA LYS A 42 -16.74 48.68 30.47
C LYS A 42 -15.91 47.41 30.70
N ARG A 43 -15.44 47.22 31.94
CA ARG A 43 -14.79 45.95 32.33
C ARG A 43 -15.84 44.83 32.34
N ILE A 44 -15.62 43.81 31.53
CA ILE A 44 -16.47 42.62 31.47
C ILE A 44 -15.87 41.54 32.35
N LYS A 45 -16.71 40.97 33.22
CA LYS A 45 -16.32 39.84 34.04
C LYS A 45 -16.70 38.55 33.32
N SER A 46 -15.69 37.83 32.84
CA SER A 46 -15.86 36.48 32.32
C SER A 46 -16.04 35.48 33.47
N ASP A 47 -16.76 34.40 33.21
CA ASP A 47 -16.89 33.26 34.12
C ASP A 47 -15.72 32.29 34.03
N VAL A 48 -14.98 32.31 32.92
CA VAL A 48 -13.69 31.63 32.72
C VAL A 48 -12.65 32.63 32.22
N ASP A 49 -11.46 32.62 32.78
CA ASP A 49 -10.42 33.58 32.45
C ASP A 49 -9.78 33.33 31.07
N PRO A 50 -9.54 34.39 30.25
CA PRO A 50 -8.71 34.28 29.07
C PRO A 50 -7.28 33.87 29.40
N TYR A 51 -6.62 33.17 28.48
CA TYR A 51 -5.24 32.70 28.65
C TYR A 51 -4.41 32.86 27.37
N ILE A 52 -3.10 32.68 27.49
CA ILE A 52 -2.18 32.72 26.35
C ILE A 52 -1.73 31.31 26.01
N LYS A 53 -1.82 30.93 24.74
CA LYS A 53 -1.30 29.67 24.18
C LYS A 53 -0.60 29.97 22.86
N ASN A 54 0.62 29.45 22.67
CA ASN A 54 1.42 29.68 21.46
C ASN A 54 1.52 31.17 21.06
N ASP A 55 1.77 32.04 22.03
CA ASP A 55 1.84 33.50 21.85
C ASP A 55 0.55 34.11 21.27
N ARG A 56 -0.60 33.50 21.55
CA ARG A 56 -1.93 34.03 21.22
C ARG A 56 -2.79 34.09 22.46
N THR A 57 -3.43 35.24 22.65
CA THR A 57 -4.48 35.41 23.66
C THR A 57 -5.75 34.74 23.15
N LEU A 58 -6.21 33.72 23.88
CA LEU A 58 -7.48 33.07 23.67
C LEU A 58 -8.53 33.61 24.64
N VAL A 59 -9.70 33.89 24.11
CA VAL A 59 -10.83 34.49 24.83
C VAL A 59 -12.08 33.63 24.67
N PRO A 60 -12.96 33.56 25.69
CA PRO A 60 -14.27 32.93 25.55
C PRO A 60 -15.12 33.69 24.52
N ILE A 61 -15.40 33.07 23.38
CA ILE A 61 -16.04 33.76 22.25
C ILE A 61 -17.41 34.33 22.61
N ARG A 62 -18.21 33.55 23.36
CA ARG A 62 -19.57 33.95 23.76
C ARG A 62 -19.59 35.24 24.57
N VAL A 63 -18.63 35.41 25.49
CA VAL A 63 -18.55 36.58 26.38
C VAL A 63 -18.36 37.87 25.59
N ILE A 64 -17.56 37.84 24.52
CA ILE A 64 -17.31 39.02 23.69
C ILE A 64 -18.42 39.21 22.66
N SER A 65 -18.87 38.14 22.01
CA SER A 65 -19.91 38.21 20.98
C SER A 65 -21.25 38.70 21.52
N GLU A 66 -21.71 38.21 22.67
CA GLU A 66 -23.01 38.60 23.24
C GLU A 66 -23.01 40.04 23.77
N GLU A 67 -21.90 40.54 24.32
CA GLU A 67 -21.77 41.96 24.70
C GLU A 67 -21.71 42.90 23.48
N LEU A 68 -21.46 42.35 22.28
CA LEU A 68 -21.48 43.06 20.99
C LEU A 68 -22.74 42.74 20.16
N ASP A 69 -23.84 42.43 20.84
CA ASP A 69 -25.17 42.16 20.27
C ASP A 69 -25.20 41.05 19.20
N SER A 70 -24.26 40.11 19.26
CA SER A 70 -24.20 38.95 18.34
C SER A 70 -24.85 37.72 18.96
N LEU A 71 -25.59 36.94 18.15
CA LEU A 71 -26.17 35.67 18.57
C LEU A 71 -25.14 34.55 18.42
N VAL A 72 -24.92 33.77 19.49
CA VAL A 72 -24.01 32.62 19.49
C VAL A 72 -24.77 31.33 19.76
N GLU A 73 -24.81 30.44 18.77
CA GLU A 73 -25.41 29.11 18.87
C GLU A 73 -24.33 28.02 18.90
N TRP A 74 -24.63 26.92 19.58
CA TRP A 74 -23.77 25.75 19.68
C TRP A 74 -24.49 24.52 19.11
N ASP A 75 -23.90 23.91 18.09
CA ASP A 75 -24.30 22.59 17.59
C ASP A 75 -23.41 21.53 18.25
N GLY A 76 -23.98 20.82 19.22
CA GLY A 76 -23.25 19.79 19.97
C GLY A 76 -22.99 18.50 19.18
N GLU A 77 -23.79 18.19 18.17
CA GLU A 77 -23.60 17.00 17.34
C GLU A 77 -22.43 17.18 16.38
N LYS A 78 -22.35 18.37 15.77
CA LYS A 78 -21.28 18.72 14.83
C LYS A 78 -20.06 19.36 15.49
N ARG A 79 -20.17 19.73 16.77
CA ARG A 79 -19.18 20.51 17.52
C ARG A 79 -18.86 21.85 16.83
N GLU A 80 -19.92 22.58 16.49
CA GLU A 80 -19.84 23.85 15.77
C GLU A 80 -20.33 25.03 16.61
N VAL A 81 -19.64 26.16 16.55
CA VAL A 81 -20.12 27.44 17.07
C VAL A 81 -20.56 28.29 15.89
N HIS A 82 -21.81 28.72 15.92
CA HIS A 82 -22.40 29.62 14.93
C HIS A 82 -22.53 31.01 15.54
N ILE A 83 -22.02 32.03 14.85
CA ILE A 83 -22.12 33.42 15.29
C ILE A 83 -22.85 34.21 14.21
N TYR A 84 -23.91 34.90 14.62
CA TYR A 84 -24.72 35.75 13.75
C TYR A 84 -24.63 37.20 14.21
N LYS A 85 -24.25 38.09 13.29
CA LYS A 85 -24.23 39.53 13.51
C LYS A 85 -24.68 40.22 12.23
N GLU A 86 -25.84 40.85 12.26
CA GLU A 86 -26.47 41.46 11.07
C GLU A 86 -26.56 40.44 9.91
N ASP A 87 -25.97 40.71 8.75
CA ASP A 87 -25.93 39.83 7.58
C ASP A 87 -24.74 38.84 7.60
N MET A 88 -23.89 38.91 8.61
CA MET A 88 -22.72 38.05 8.76
C MET A 88 -23.06 36.77 9.54
N HIS A 89 -22.66 35.62 8.98
CA HIS A 89 -22.71 34.32 9.64
C HIS A 89 -21.32 33.68 9.64
N LEU A 90 -20.83 33.36 10.84
CA LEU A 90 -19.56 32.65 11.06
C LEU A 90 -19.83 31.22 11.52
N VAL A 91 -19.10 30.25 10.97
CA VAL A 91 -19.07 28.88 11.50
C VAL A 91 -17.65 28.51 11.91
N LEU A 92 -17.52 28.11 13.18
CA LEU A 92 -16.29 27.62 13.79
C LEU A 92 -16.46 26.16 14.18
N ARG A 93 -15.45 25.34 13.93
CA ARG A 93 -15.45 23.93 14.28
C ARG A 93 -14.36 23.67 15.31
N ILE A 94 -14.71 23.00 16.40
CA ILE A 94 -13.73 22.70 17.46
C ILE A 94 -12.62 21.81 16.88
N ASP A 95 -11.37 22.11 17.25
CA ASP A 95 -10.15 21.41 16.79
C ASP A 95 -9.86 21.54 15.29
N SER A 96 -10.53 22.46 14.57
CA SER A 96 -10.24 22.78 13.17
C SER A 96 -9.65 24.18 13.01
N TYR A 97 -8.65 24.33 12.16
CA TYR A 97 -8.15 25.66 11.80
C TYR A 97 -9.03 26.34 10.76
N LEU A 98 -9.95 25.62 10.11
CA LEU A 98 -10.81 26.19 9.08
C LEU A 98 -11.97 26.99 9.72
N VAL A 99 -12.13 28.23 9.27
CA VAL A 99 -13.28 29.07 9.59
C VAL A 99 -14.02 29.44 8.30
N GLU A 100 -15.34 29.46 8.40
CA GLU A 100 -16.27 29.82 7.32
C GLU A 100 -16.93 31.15 7.65
N TYR A 101 -16.85 32.09 6.70
CA TYR A 101 -17.50 33.40 6.76
C TYR A 101 -18.50 33.50 5.64
N THR A 102 -19.77 33.72 5.97
CA THR A 102 -20.81 34.03 5.00
C THR A 102 -21.26 35.47 5.19
N ASN A 103 -21.14 36.28 4.15
CA ASN A 103 -21.63 37.65 4.10
C ASN A 103 -22.35 37.89 2.76
N ASP A 104 -23.51 38.52 2.76
CA ASP A 104 -24.30 38.79 1.53
C ASP A 104 -24.53 37.55 0.63
N ASN A 105 -24.68 36.36 1.22
CA ASN A 105 -24.75 35.04 0.56
C ASN A 105 -23.48 34.57 -0.17
N GLU A 106 -22.33 35.23 0.04
CA GLU A 106 -21.03 34.78 -0.40
C GLU A 106 -20.26 34.15 0.76
N THR A 107 -19.90 32.86 0.60
CA THR A 107 -19.14 32.12 1.60
C THR A 107 -17.66 32.11 1.24
N THR A 108 -16.82 32.57 2.17
CA THR A 108 -15.37 32.55 2.09
C THR A 108 -14.78 31.74 3.24
N TYR A 109 -13.53 31.30 3.07
CA TYR A 109 -12.86 30.44 4.03
C TYR A 109 -11.50 31.01 4.40
N ALA A 110 -11.11 30.87 5.66
CA ALA A 110 -9.77 31.20 6.13
C ALA A 110 -9.24 30.12 7.08
N LEU A 111 -7.92 30.11 7.26
CA LEU A 111 -7.26 29.30 8.28
C LEU A 111 -6.86 30.16 9.47
N LEU A 112 -7.16 29.70 10.68
CA LEU A 112 -6.76 30.31 11.94
C LEU A 112 -5.31 29.96 12.28
N ASP A 113 -4.68 30.75 13.14
CA ASP A 113 -3.37 30.42 13.70
C ASP A 113 -3.44 29.57 14.98
N VAL A 114 -4.59 29.56 15.64
CA VAL A 114 -4.93 28.63 16.72
C VAL A 114 -6.37 28.15 16.50
N ALA A 115 -6.57 26.83 16.47
CA ALA A 115 -7.89 26.22 16.33
C ALA A 115 -8.77 26.53 17.57
N PRO A 116 -10.10 26.69 17.41
CA PRO A 116 -11.02 26.83 18.53
C PRO A 116 -10.98 25.59 19.41
N GLU A 117 -10.98 25.78 20.73
CA GLU A 117 -10.94 24.68 21.69
C GLU A 117 -11.96 24.86 22.81
N ILE A 118 -12.39 23.74 23.40
CA ILE A 118 -13.25 23.77 24.59
C ILE A 118 -12.35 23.63 25.81
N SER A 119 -12.39 24.62 26.70
CA SER A 119 -11.76 24.59 28.01
C SER A 119 -12.76 25.08 29.05
N GLU A 120 -12.87 24.39 30.19
CA GLU A 120 -13.81 24.73 31.27
C GLU A 120 -15.25 24.99 30.77
N ASP A 121 -15.74 24.12 29.87
CA ASP A 121 -17.06 24.22 29.23
C ASP A 121 -17.32 25.54 28.47
N ARG A 122 -16.27 26.23 28.04
CA ARG A 122 -16.34 27.43 27.19
C ARG A 122 -15.51 27.23 25.93
N THR A 123 -15.99 27.77 24.81
CA THR A 123 -15.23 27.79 23.56
C THR A 123 -14.27 28.98 23.55
N PHE A 124 -12.99 28.69 23.41
CA PHE A 124 -11.91 29.64 23.33
C PHE A 124 -11.45 29.82 21.89
N VAL A 125 -11.22 31.07 21.51
CA VAL A 125 -10.76 31.44 20.17
C VAL A 125 -9.65 32.49 20.23
N PRO A 126 -8.76 32.56 19.21
CA PRO A 126 -7.74 33.60 19.17
C PRO A 126 -8.38 34.98 19.03
N LEU A 127 -7.85 35.96 19.75
CA LEU A 127 -8.37 37.33 19.78
C LEU A 127 -8.54 37.97 18.39
N ARG A 128 -7.62 37.67 17.45
CA ARG A 128 -7.71 38.17 16.05
C ARG A 128 -8.95 37.67 15.34
N LEU A 129 -9.39 36.43 15.62
CA LEU A 129 -10.65 35.91 15.06
C LEU A 129 -11.82 36.76 15.48
N VAL A 130 -11.86 37.19 16.75
CA VAL A 130 -12.94 38.04 17.26
C VAL A 130 -13.00 39.37 16.49
N SER A 131 -11.84 39.99 16.22
CA SER A 131 -11.78 41.22 15.42
C SER A 131 -12.27 40.99 13.99
N ASN A 132 -11.74 39.95 13.32
CA ASN A 132 -12.14 39.59 11.96
C ASN A 132 -13.63 39.21 11.84
N ALA A 133 -14.18 38.53 12.85
CA ALA A 133 -15.54 38.01 12.86
C ALA A 133 -16.59 39.06 13.27
N LEU A 134 -16.23 40.03 14.10
CA LEU A 134 -17.20 41.03 14.59
C LEU A 134 -17.01 42.40 13.94
N GLY A 135 -15.94 42.58 13.15
CA GLY A 135 -15.60 43.83 12.46
C GLY A 135 -15.19 44.96 13.41
N VAL A 136 -14.77 44.64 14.64
CA VAL A 136 -14.48 45.61 15.71
C VAL A 136 -12.99 45.79 15.94
N GLY A 137 -12.60 46.99 16.38
CA GLY A 137 -11.25 47.30 16.84
C GLY A 137 -10.91 46.50 18.10
N ILE A 138 -9.75 45.85 18.09
CA ILE A 138 -9.26 45.07 19.23
C ILE A 138 -7.78 45.33 19.46
N GLU A 139 -7.43 45.62 20.72
CA GLU A 139 -6.06 45.86 21.16
C GLU A 139 -5.69 44.95 22.35
N TRP A 140 -4.47 44.42 22.33
CA TRP A 140 -3.86 43.73 23.48
C TRP A 140 -2.85 44.64 24.17
N ASP A 141 -3.15 45.04 25.42
CA ASP A 141 -2.22 45.77 26.27
C ASP A 141 -1.45 44.77 27.16
N ASN A 142 -0.19 44.55 26.82
CA ASN A 142 0.67 43.60 27.52
C ASN A 142 0.99 44.02 28.97
N ASP A 143 1.18 45.31 29.22
CA ASP A 143 1.55 45.84 30.54
C ASP A 143 0.37 45.73 31.51
N LYS A 144 -0.85 45.96 31.01
CA LYS A 144 -2.09 45.82 31.78
C LYS A 144 -2.70 44.42 31.73
N ARG A 145 -2.14 43.50 30.93
CA ARG A 145 -2.72 42.19 30.59
C ARG A 145 -4.23 42.31 30.26
N THR A 146 -4.57 43.27 29.42
CA THR A 146 -5.97 43.62 29.13
C THR A 146 -6.25 43.57 27.64
N VAL A 147 -7.34 42.90 27.27
CA VAL A 147 -7.95 42.95 25.95
C VAL A 147 -8.93 44.11 25.93
N PHE A 148 -8.68 45.09 25.06
CA PHE A 148 -9.60 46.18 24.78
C PHE A 148 -10.34 45.89 23.48
N VAL A 149 -11.66 46.00 23.52
CA VAL A 149 -12.56 45.88 22.37
C VAL A 149 -13.32 47.20 22.25
N ASP A 150 -13.24 47.82 21.07
CA ASP A 150 -13.93 49.07 20.76
C ASP A 150 -14.87 48.82 19.58
N SER A 151 -16.18 48.83 19.86
CA SER A 151 -17.23 48.62 18.86
C SER A 151 -17.43 49.83 17.94
N SER A 152 -16.91 51.00 18.31
CA SER A 152 -16.96 52.22 17.48
C SER A 152 -15.86 52.28 16.43
N GLU A 153 -14.80 51.48 16.59
CA GLU A 153 -13.75 51.31 15.59
C GLU A 153 -14.06 50.09 14.70
N SER A 154 -14.06 50.31 13.39
CA SER A 154 -14.20 49.22 12.41
C SER A 154 -12.83 48.63 12.08
N SER A 155 -12.73 47.29 12.08
CA SER A 155 -11.53 46.56 11.65
C SER A 155 -11.79 45.83 10.34
N GLU A 156 -10.88 45.94 9.37
CA GLU A 156 -10.95 45.17 8.14
C GLU A 156 -10.48 43.73 8.36
N PHE A 157 -11.05 42.79 7.60
CA PHE A 157 -10.60 41.39 7.63
C PHE A 157 -9.12 41.29 7.25
N THR A 158 -8.32 40.70 8.14
CA THR A 158 -6.91 40.42 7.88
C THR A 158 -6.68 38.91 7.84
N LYS A 159 -5.99 38.42 6.79
CA LYS A 159 -5.58 37.01 6.74
C LYS A 159 -4.65 36.68 7.91
N PHE A 160 -4.80 35.49 8.47
CA PHE A 160 -3.93 35.00 9.54
C PHE A 160 -2.50 34.70 9.06
N PHE A 161 -2.36 34.34 7.78
CA PHE A 161 -1.11 33.95 7.15
C PHE A 161 -0.90 34.68 5.82
N ASP A 162 0.36 35.04 5.56
CA ASP A 162 0.81 35.51 4.24
C ASP A 162 1.17 34.31 3.35
N VAL A 163 0.16 33.50 3.04
CA VAL A 163 0.25 32.34 2.14
C VAL A 163 -0.88 32.46 1.13
N LYS A 164 -0.60 32.13 -0.13
CA LYS A 164 -1.60 32.17 -1.19
C LYS A 164 -1.48 30.97 -2.11
N ILE A 165 -2.57 30.25 -2.35
CA ILE A 165 -2.66 29.30 -3.46
C ILE A 165 -2.61 30.11 -4.77
N SER A 166 -1.61 29.83 -5.61
CA SER A 166 -1.33 30.62 -6.82
C SER A 166 -1.75 29.92 -8.11
N SER A 167 -1.86 28.59 -8.10
CA SER A 167 -2.21 27.81 -9.30
C SER A 167 -3.71 27.62 -9.53
N VAL A 168 -4.54 27.84 -8.50
CA VAL A 168 -6.00 27.69 -8.56
C VAL A 168 -6.65 28.95 -7.97
N LYS A 169 -7.71 29.45 -8.62
CA LYS A 169 -8.47 30.61 -8.16
C LYS A 169 -9.68 30.19 -7.32
N ALA A 170 -10.08 31.03 -6.37
CA ALA A 170 -11.35 30.86 -5.66
C ALA A 170 -12.53 30.77 -6.67
N GLY A 171 -13.42 29.81 -6.45
CA GLY A 171 -14.56 29.50 -7.32
C GLY A 171 -14.20 28.75 -8.61
N GLN A 172 -12.93 28.42 -8.85
CA GLN A 172 -12.53 27.72 -10.07
C GLN A 172 -13.17 26.33 -10.16
N THR A 173 -13.62 25.98 -11.37
CA THR A 173 -14.05 24.62 -11.70
C THR A 173 -12.86 23.77 -12.12
N ILE A 174 -12.66 22.64 -11.45
CA ILE A 174 -11.59 21.67 -11.69
C ILE A 174 -12.19 20.49 -12.44
N THR A 175 -11.70 20.24 -13.67
CA THR A 175 -12.24 19.22 -14.57
C THR A 175 -11.31 18.04 -14.80
N GLY A 176 -10.13 18.04 -14.17
CA GLY A 176 -9.14 16.97 -14.26
C GLY A 176 -7.80 17.34 -13.64
N THR A 177 -6.73 16.71 -14.12
CA THR A 177 -5.37 16.90 -13.61
C THR A 177 -5.02 18.37 -13.44
N THR A 178 -4.61 18.73 -12.22
CA THR A 178 -4.36 20.11 -11.81
C THR A 178 -3.02 20.21 -11.11
N LEU A 179 -2.23 21.20 -11.48
CA LEU A 179 -0.99 21.53 -10.79
C LEU A 179 -1.32 22.40 -9.57
N LEU A 180 -0.82 22.02 -8.40
CA LEU A 180 -1.02 22.68 -7.12
C LEU A 180 0.27 23.40 -6.70
N LYS A 181 0.16 24.70 -6.44
CA LYS A 181 1.27 25.56 -6.08
C LYS A 181 0.81 26.72 -5.20
N THR A 182 1.67 27.11 -4.25
CA THR A 182 1.54 28.33 -3.45
C THR A 182 2.50 29.42 -3.95
N ASP A 183 2.14 30.68 -3.74
CA ASP A 183 3.07 31.80 -3.89
C ASP A 183 4.15 31.73 -2.82
N THR A 184 5.41 31.76 -3.23
CA THR A 184 6.59 31.71 -2.35
C THR A 184 7.49 32.93 -2.55
N SER A 185 6.98 33.99 -3.19
CA SER A 185 7.74 35.22 -3.45
C SER A 185 8.23 35.90 -2.16
N ASN A 186 7.46 35.80 -1.08
CA ASN A 186 7.83 36.28 0.27
C ASN A 186 8.62 35.24 1.08
N GLY A 187 9.09 34.17 0.45
CA GLY A 187 9.74 33.03 1.11
C GLY A 187 8.75 31.99 1.64
N LEU A 188 9.28 30.89 2.16
CA LEU A 188 8.48 29.83 2.80
C LEU A 188 8.20 30.18 4.26
N PRO A 189 7.07 29.71 4.84
CA PRO A 189 6.84 29.80 6.27
C PRO A 189 8.04 29.24 7.07
N LYS A 190 8.45 29.96 8.11
CA LYS A 190 9.64 29.62 8.89
C LYS A 190 9.51 28.21 9.48
N GLY A 191 10.47 27.34 9.16
CA GLY A 191 10.51 25.97 9.66
C GLY A 191 9.70 24.96 8.85
N ALA A 192 9.03 25.38 7.76
CA ALA A 192 8.30 24.48 6.88
C ALA A 192 9.20 23.38 6.29
N LYS A 193 8.74 22.14 6.39
CA LYS A 193 9.39 20.94 5.84
C LYS A 193 8.51 20.17 4.87
N GLU A 194 7.20 20.29 5.03
CA GLU A 194 6.21 19.61 4.21
C GLU A 194 5.07 20.57 3.89
N ILE A 195 4.51 20.45 2.69
CA ILE A 195 3.21 21.00 2.34
C ILE A 195 2.24 19.85 2.08
N LYS A 196 1.00 19.99 2.55
CA LYS A 196 -0.12 19.10 2.20
C LYS A 196 -1.22 19.92 1.56
N TYR A 197 -1.74 19.43 0.46
CA TYR A 197 -2.96 19.93 -0.15
C TYR A 197 -4.11 19.02 0.28
N LEU A 198 -5.17 19.63 0.81
CA LEU A 198 -6.35 18.93 1.28
C LEU A 198 -7.53 19.33 0.42
N LEU A 199 -8.38 18.37 0.08
CA LEU A 199 -9.68 18.63 -0.50
C LEU A 199 -10.74 18.30 0.55
N LEU A 200 -11.28 19.34 1.18
CA LEU A 200 -12.26 19.21 2.24
C LEU A 200 -13.68 19.35 1.68
N ASP A 201 -14.58 18.58 2.25
CA ASP A 201 -16.01 18.74 2.07
C ASP A 201 -16.49 20.02 2.76
N LYS A 202 -17.35 20.78 2.08
CA LYS A 202 -17.78 22.10 2.58
C LYS A 202 -18.63 22.00 3.84
N ASP A 203 -19.40 20.92 4.00
CA ASP A 203 -20.39 20.80 5.07
C ASP A 203 -19.74 20.24 6.34
N THR A 204 -18.77 19.34 6.18
CA THR A 204 -18.10 18.68 7.32
C THR A 204 -16.73 19.26 7.67
N ALA A 205 -16.12 20.05 6.78
CA ALA A 205 -14.72 20.48 6.85
C ALA A 205 -13.70 19.33 6.94
N LYS A 206 -14.11 18.13 6.57
CA LYS A 206 -13.26 16.94 6.53
C LYS A 206 -13.07 16.48 5.09
N GLY A 207 -11.97 15.81 4.83
CA GLY A 207 -11.70 15.25 3.52
C GLY A 207 -10.36 14.55 3.47
N PHE A 208 -9.65 14.70 2.34
CA PHE A 208 -8.46 13.89 2.08
C PHE A 208 -7.27 14.74 1.69
N VAL A 209 -6.07 14.24 2.03
CA VAL A 209 -4.83 14.73 1.42
C VAL A 209 -4.85 14.31 -0.04
N ILE A 210 -4.77 15.27 -0.95
CA ILE A 210 -4.77 15.05 -2.40
C ILE A 210 -3.40 15.24 -3.05
N ALA A 211 -2.47 15.89 -2.33
CA ALA A 211 -1.05 15.95 -2.66
C ALA A 211 -0.23 16.30 -1.41
N ALA A 212 1.01 15.82 -1.33
CA ALA A 212 1.92 16.16 -0.25
C ALA A 212 3.39 16.07 -0.70
N GLY A 213 4.25 16.90 -0.11
CA GLY A 213 5.70 16.80 -0.31
C GLY A 213 6.46 18.09 -0.04
N ASP A 214 7.49 18.35 -0.83
CA ASP A 214 8.36 19.52 -0.67
C ASP A 214 7.58 20.84 -0.89
N PRO A 215 7.58 21.77 0.10
CA PRO A 215 6.90 23.05 -0.01
C PRO A 215 7.43 23.97 -1.12
N ALA A 216 8.64 23.74 -1.63
CA ALA A 216 9.21 24.52 -2.74
C ALA A 216 8.77 24.03 -4.12
N GLN A 217 8.15 22.86 -4.21
CA GLN A 217 7.79 22.22 -5.47
C GLN A 217 6.29 22.36 -5.78
N ALA A 218 5.96 22.28 -7.07
CA ALA A 218 4.59 22.14 -7.51
C ALA A 218 4.20 20.65 -7.46
N HIS A 219 2.94 20.38 -7.16
CA HIS A 219 2.43 19.02 -6.99
C HIS A 219 1.28 18.75 -7.95
N GLU A 220 1.30 17.61 -8.61
CA GLU A 220 0.20 17.22 -9.50
C GLU A 220 -0.88 16.50 -8.71
N TRP A 221 -2.13 16.89 -8.90
CA TRP A 221 -3.30 16.19 -8.39
C TRP A 221 -4.21 15.76 -9.53
N ILE A 222 -4.61 14.48 -9.50
CA ILE A 222 -5.59 13.91 -10.42
C ILE A 222 -6.86 13.61 -9.60
N PRO A 223 -7.98 14.31 -9.84
CA PRO A 223 -9.18 14.13 -9.04
C PRO A 223 -9.84 12.77 -9.32
N ALA A 224 -10.41 12.15 -8.30
CA ALA A 224 -11.19 10.92 -8.41
C ALA A 224 -12.68 11.25 -8.63
N MET A 225 -13.46 10.32 -9.17
CA MET A 225 -14.88 10.59 -9.51
C MET A 225 -15.73 10.95 -8.30
N GLU A 226 -15.39 10.43 -7.13
CA GLU A 226 -16.00 10.76 -5.84
C GLU A 226 -15.68 12.18 -5.33
N ASP A 227 -14.68 12.86 -5.90
CA ASP A 227 -14.30 14.23 -5.50
C ASP A 227 -15.29 15.29 -6.03
N ASN A 228 -16.15 14.91 -6.98
CA ASN A 228 -17.13 15.81 -7.61
C ASN A 228 -17.99 16.55 -6.57
N GLY A 229 -18.18 17.85 -6.81
CA GLY A 229 -18.98 18.73 -5.96
C GLY A 229 -18.24 20.01 -5.56
N GLN A 230 -18.90 20.81 -4.74
CA GLN A 230 -18.28 21.97 -4.11
C GLN A 230 -17.35 21.49 -2.99
N LYS A 231 -16.12 22.00 -2.98
CA LYS A 231 -15.06 21.60 -2.05
C LYS A 231 -14.26 22.82 -1.61
N ILE A 232 -13.45 22.62 -0.58
CA ILE A 232 -12.50 23.60 -0.08
C ILE A 232 -11.10 23.04 -0.34
N LEU A 233 -10.34 23.71 -1.20
CA LEU A 233 -8.94 23.39 -1.43
C LEU A 233 -8.10 24.13 -0.39
N VAL A 234 -7.35 23.38 0.41
CA VAL A 234 -6.47 23.92 1.44
C VAL A 234 -5.03 23.59 1.09
N ALA A 235 -4.13 24.56 1.24
CA ALA A 235 -2.68 24.35 1.22
C ALA A 235 -2.13 24.61 2.62
N ALA A 236 -1.57 23.59 3.27
CA ALA A 236 -1.14 23.64 4.66
C ALA A 236 0.34 23.26 4.80
N PHE A 237 1.10 24.10 5.49
CA PHE A 237 2.53 23.92 5.75
C PHE A 237 2.76 23.33 7.13
N TYR A 238 3.69 22.38 7.22
CA TYR A 238 4.00 21.66 8.44
C TYR A 238 5.51 21.70 8.74
N ASP A 239 5.85 21.70 10.03
CA ASP A 239 7.23 21.52 10.49
C ASP A 239 7.68 20.03 10.43
N ALA A 240 8.92 19.76 10.83
CA ALA A 240 9.47 18.40 10.88
C ALA A 240 8.75 17.45 11.85
N LYS A 241 7.96 17.98 12.79
CA LYS A 241 7.20 17.23 13.79
C LYS A 241 5.74 17.05 13.37
N GLY A 242 5.33 17.61 12.23
CA GLY A 242 3.96 17.56 11.73
C GLY A 242 3.03 18.60 12.35
N ASN A 243 3.56 19.66 12.98
CA ASN A 243 2.73 20.76 13.48
C ASN A 243 2.39 21.72 12.34
N PHE A 244 1.13 22.15 12.27
CA PHE A 244 0.68 23.17 11.33
C PHE A 244 1.37 24.51 11.61
N LEU A 245 1.81 25.19 10.55
CA LEU A 245 2.55 26.46 10.63
C LEU A 245 1.79 27.63 10.00
N ALA A 246 1.24 27.40 8.81
CA ALA A 246 0.57 28.40 7.99
C ALA A 246 -0.17 27.72 6.84
N GLY A 247 -1.12 28.41 6.23
CA GLY A 247 -1.76 27.93 5.02
C GLY A 247 -2.74 28.92 4.41
N ASP A 248 -3.38 28.48 3.34
CA ASP A 248 -4.44 29.21 2.64
C ASP A 248 -5.55 28.24 2.24
N SER A 249 -6.76 28.77 2.08
CA SER A 249 -7.96 28.00 1.76
C SER A 249 -8.79 28.74 0.72
N ILE A 250 -9.25 28.03 -0.30
CA ILE A 250 -10.12 28.61 -1.33
C ILE A 250 -11.28 27.66 -1.68
N PRO A 251 -12.48 28.19 -1.97
CA PRO A 251 -13.57 27.37 -2.50
C PRO A 251 -13.24 26.96 -3.94
N VAL A 252 -13.56 25.71 -4.29
CA VAL A 252 -13.43 25.17 -5.64
C VAL A 252 -14.64 24.29 -5.97
N THR A 253 -14.89 24.06 -7.25
CA THR A 253 -15.88 23.06 -7.69
C THR A 253 -15.17 21.98 -8.50
N VAL A 254 -15.21 20.73 -8.05
CA VAL A 254 -14.75 19.61 -8.86
C VAL A 254 -15.91 19.14 -9.73
N LYS A 255 -15.69 19.13 -11.05
CA LYS A 255 -16.69 18.70 -12.04
C LYS A 255 -15.99 17.95 -13.17
N ILE A 256 -15.70 16.69 -12.91
CA ILE A 256 -15.06 15.79 -13.86
C ILE A 256 -16.08 15.39 -14.93
N GLN A 257 -15.72 15.66 -16.19
CA GLN A 257 -16.30 14.98 -17.34
C GLN A 257 -15.29 13.93 -17.81
N PRO A 258 -15.54 12.63 -17.66
CA PRO A 258 -14.58 11.59 -17.99
C PRO A 258 -14.05 11.72 -19.43
N GLN A 259 -12.75 11.92 -19.56
CA GLN A 259 -12.01 11.92 -20.81
C GLN A 259 -11.07 10.72 -20.79
N ILE A 260 -11.32 9.76 -21.68
CA ILE A 260 -10.60 8.49 -21.74
C ILE A 260 -10.07 8.34 -23.15
N LYS A 261 -8.74 8.36 -23.29
CA LYS A 261 -8.07 8.21 -24.58
C LYS A 261 -7.22 6.94 -24.59
N LEU A 262 -7.53 6.07 -25.55
CA LEU A 262 -6.67 4.95 -25.91
C LEU A 262 -5.46 5.47 -26.70
N ASN A 263 -4.27 4.99 -26.35
CA ASN A 263 -3.01 5.29 -27.02
C ASN A 263 -2.28 3.99 -27.37
N GLY A 264 -1.41 4.04 -28.38
CA GLY A 264 -0.73 2.88 -28.97
C GLY A 264 -1.31 2.40 -30.30
N ILE A 265 -2.54 2.82 -30.62
CA ILE A 265 -3.17 2.63 -31.93
C ILE A 265 -3.92 3.89 -32.37
N THR A 266 -4.16 4.02 -33.68
CA THR A 266 -4.95 5.12 -34.28
C THR A 266 -6.06 4.60 -35.19
N GLU A 267 -7.09 5.42 -35.40
CA GLU A 267 -8.21 5.08 -36.29
C GLU A 267 -7.73 4.66 -37.69
N GLY A 268 -8.25 3.54 -38.20
CA GLY A 268 -7.92 2.95 -39.49
C GLY A 268 -6.54 2.29 -39.59
N GLN A 269 -5.77 2.23 -38.50
CA GLN A 269 -4.41 1.68 -38.54
C GLN A 269 -4.42 0.18 -38.92
N LEU A 270 -3.52 -0.19 -39.83
CA LEU A 270 -3.21 -1.58 -40.14
C LEU A 270 -2.17 -2.12 -39.15
N ILE A 271 -2.53 -3.15 -38.40
CA ILE A 271 -1.66 -3.87 -37.47
C ILE A 271 -1.17 -5.16 -38.14
N THR A 272 0.14 -5.24 -38.35
CA THR A 272 0.84 -6.44 -38.82
C THR A 272 1.77 -7.03 -37.76
N ALA A 273 1.86 -6.39 -36.59
CA ALA A 273 2.72 -6.80 -35.49
C ALA A 273 2.03 -7.83 -34.58
N ASN A 274 2.79 -8.81 -34.10
CA ASN A 274 2.31 -9.86 -33.19
C ASN A 274 2.16 -9.39 -31.73
N SER A 275 2.45 -8.12 -31.44
CA SER A 275 2.36 -7.52 -30.12
C SER A 275 2.18 -6.02 -30.25
N VAL A 276 1.16 -5.48 -29.58
CA VAL A 276 0.78 -4.07 -29.64
C VAL A 276 0.62 -3.53 -28.22
N PRO A 277 1.53 -2.67 -27.74
CA PRO A 277 1.37 -2.02 -26.45
C PRO A 277 0.28 -0.95 -26.53
N LEU A 278 -0.73 -1.09 -25.69
CA LEU A 278 -1.83 -0.15 -25.48
C LEU A 278 -1.62 0.58 -24.15
N SER A 279 -1.92 1.86 -24.11
CA SER A 279 -1.89 2.68 -22.89
C SER A 279 -3.11 3.58 -22.82
N THR A 280 -3.39 4.11 -21.64
CA THR A 280 -4.56 4.96 -21.40
C THR A 280 -4.12 6.32 -20.90
N ILE A 281 -4.78 7.38 -21.38
CA ILE A 281 -4.69 8.73 -20.82
C ILE A 281 -6.06 9.08 -20.24
N LEU A 282 -6.08 9.47 -18.96
CA LEU A 282 -7.27 9.81 -18.19
C LEU A 282 -7.14 11.23 -17.63
N ASN A 283 -8.26 11.95 -17.49
CA ASN A 283 -8.31 13.20 -16.72
C ASN A 283 -8.75 13.00 -15.27
N PHE A 284 -8.95 11.75 -14.83
CA PHE A 284 -9.39 11.40 -13.48
C PHE A 284 -8.65 10.16 -12.98
N SER A 285 -8.60 9.99 -11.66
CA SER A 285 -7.99 8.85 -11.01
C SER A 285 -8.94 7.65 -11.09
N ALA A 286 -8.59 6.66 -11.91
CA ALA A 286 -9.31 5.39 -11.99
C ALA A 286 -8.68 4.36 -11.05
N ALA A 287 -9.51 3.50 -10.45
CA ALA A 287 -9.07 2.36 -9.66
C ALA A 287 -8.36 1.31 -10.53
N TYR A 288 -8.87 1.06 -11.73
CA TYR A 288 -8.28 0.19 -12.74
C TYR A 288 -8.91 0.48 -14.12
N VAL A 289 -8.30 -0.07 -15.17
CA VAL A 289 -8.86 -0.05 -16.53
C VAL A 289 -9.00 -1.45 -17.10
N LYS A 290 -9.88 -1.59 -18.09
CA LYS A 290 -10.01 -2.78 -18.94
C LYS A 290 -9.98 -2.36 -20.41
N TYR A 291 -9.42 -3.20 -21.26
CA TYR A 291 -9.42 -3.02 -22.71
C TYR A 291 -10.46 -3.97 -23.30
N GLU A 292 -11.45 -3.42 -23.99
CA GLU A 292 -12.48 -4.18 -24.68
C GLU A 292 -12.18 -4.18 -26.18
N MET A 293 -12.30 -5.35 -26.79
CA MET A 293 -11.98 -5.62 -28.19
C MET A 293 -13.11 -6.41 -28.81
N ILE A 294 -13.59 -5.94 -29.96
CA ILE A 294 -14.69 -6.55 -30.69
C ILE A 294 -14.27 -6.66 -32.15
N ASN A 295 -14.29 -7.88 -32.68
CA ASN A 295 -14.17 -8.10 -34.12
C ASN A 295 -15.58 -8.12 -34.73
N PRO A 296 -16.02 -7.05 -35.43
CA PRO A 296 -17.35 -7.00 -36.01
C PRO A 296 -17.54 -7.96 -37.19
N ASP A 297 -16.47 -8.47 -37.80
CA ASP A 297 -16.55 -9.34 -38.97
C ASP A 297 -16.96 -10.77 -38.58
N ASN A 298 -16.60 -11.22 -37.37
CA ASN A 298 -16.90 -12.58 -36.89
C ASN A 298 -17.60 -12.63 -35.51
N GLY A 299 -17.79 -11.49 -34.85
CA GLY A 299 -18.45 -11.38 -33.55
C GLY A 299 -17.57 -11.78 -32.35
N ALA A 300 -16.26 -12.00 -32.54
CA ALA A 300 -15.36 -12.29 -31.43
C ALA A 300 -15.30 -11.12 -30.45
N TYR A 301 -15.33 -11.44 -29.16
CA TYR A 301 -15.35 -10.49 -28.06
C TYR A 301 -14.27 -10.84 -27.04
N TYR A 302 -13.47 -9.86 -26.66
CA TYR A 302 -12.48 -9.98 -25.61
C TYR A 302 -12.52 -8.77 -24.68
N ILE A 303 -12.35 -9.02 -23.38
CA ILE A 303 -12.12 -7.99 -22.38
C ILE A 303 -10.92 -8.38 -21.53
N SER A 304 -9.99 -7.46 -21.32
CA SER A 304 -8.81 -7.72 -20.49
C SER A 304 -9.19 -7.92 -19.02
N PRO A 305 -8.32 -8.55 -18.21
CA PRO A 305 -8.36 -8.43 -16.75
C PRO A 305 -8.26 -6.97 -16.30
N GLU A 306 -8.41 -6.72 -14.99
CA GLU A 306 -8.13 -5.41 -14.40
C GLU A 306 -6.64 -5.03 -14.56
N VAL A 307 -6.39 -3.90 -15.23
CA VAL A 307 -5.04 -3.41 -15.53
C VAL A 307 -4.76 -2.11 -14.79
N ASP A 308 -3.49 -1.93 -14.42
CA ASP A 308 -2.92 -0.69 -13.92
C ASP A 308 -3.17 0.46 -14.92
N PRO A 309 -3.88 1.54 -14.53
CA PRO A 309 -4.19 2.66 -15.43
C PRO A 309 -2.97 3.35 -16.05
N VAL A 310 -1.78 3.23 -15.42
CA VAL A 310 -0.55 3.93 -15.83
C VAL A 310 0.38 3.02 -16.64
N LYS A 311 0.30 1.70 -16.49
CA LYS A 311 1.18 0.77 -17.22
C LYS A 311 0.53 0.31 -18.53
N PRO A 312 1.35 0.03 -19.57
CA PRO A 312 0.81 -0.47 -20.82
C PRO A 312 0.23 -1.88 -20.64
N PHE A 313 -0.87 -2.15 -21.34
CA PHE A 313 -1.40 -3.48 -21.60
C PHE A 313 -0.92 -3.95 -22.97
N THR A 314 -0.55 -5.21 -23.14
CA THR A 314 -0.10 -5.72 -24.44
C THR A 314 -1.21 -6.54 -25.09
N MET A 315 -1.75 -6.03 -26.19
CA MET A 315 -2.61 -6.81 -27.09
C MET A 315 -1.74 -7.74 -27.93
N ILE A 316 -2.13 -9.02 -28.02
CA ILE A 316 -1.44 -10.04 -28.81
C ILE A 316 -2.46 -10.55 -29.85
N PRO A 317 -2.42 -10.02 -31.09
CA PRO A 317 -3.35 -10.45 -32.14
C PRO A 317 -3.07 -11.89 -32.59
N VAL A 318 -4.14 -12.62 -32.89
CA VAL A 318 -4.10 -13.95 -33.52
C VAL A 318 -4.67 -13.91 -34.94
N MET A 319 -4.46 -14.96 -35.72
CA MET A 319 -4.95 -15.10 -37.09
C MET A 319 -6.48 -14.98 -37.17
N GLU A 320 -7.19 -15.46 -36.15
CA GLU A 320 -8.64 -15.32 -36.04
C GLU A 320 -9.10 -13.87 -35.84
N ASP A 321 -8.19 -12.97 -35.44
CA ASP A 321 -8.46 -11.53 -35.34
C ASP A 321 -8.30 -10.79 -36.68
N ASN A 322 -7.74 -11.42 -37.72
CA ASN A 322 -7.53 -10.79 -39.02
C ASN A 322 -8.87 -10.26 -39.58
N GLY A 323 -8.87 -8.99 -39.98
CA GLY A 323 -10.09 -8.26 -40.31
C GLY A 323 -10.19 -6.95 -39.55
N ASN A 324 -11.41 -6.43 -39.42
CA ASN A 324 -11.70 -5.23 -38.64
C ASN A 324 -11.70 -5.57 -37.14
N MET A 325 -11.26 -4.62 -36.32
CA MET A 325 -11.29 -4.73 -34.87
C MET A 325 -11.59 -3.35 -34.27
N SER A 326 -12.54 -3.29 -33.35
CA SER A 326 -12.87 -2.10 -32.57
C SER A 326 -12.33 -2.26 -31.16
N VAL A 327 -11.47 -1.34 -30.72
CA VAL A 327 -10.83 -1.38 -29.39
C VAL A 327 -11.19 -0.14 -28.61
N ARG A 328 -11.56 -0.28 -27.33
CA ARG A 328 -11.72 0.85 -26.40
C ARG A 328 -11.18 0.54 -25.02
N VAL A 329 -10.98 1.59 -24.24
CA VAL A 329 -10.68 1.49 -22.80
C VAL A 329 -11.95 1.75 -21.99
N ILE A 330 -12.15 0.96 -20.95
CA ILE A 330 -13.15 1.17 -19.92
C ILE A 330 -12.40 1.45 -18.61
N ALA A 331 -12.56 2.64 -18.06
CA ALA A 331 -11.98 3.01 -16.77
C ALA A 331 -13.02 2.82 -15.66
N TYR A 332 -12.58 2.35 -14.49
CA TYR A 332 -13.45 2.09 -13.35
C TYR A 332 -13.04 2.97 -12.16
N ASP A 333 -14.01 3.59 -11.48
CA ASP A 333 -13.75 4.24 -10.19
C ASP A 333 -13.61 3.20 -9.05
N ILE A 334 -13.32 3.68 -7.84
CA ILE A 334 -13.15 2.81 -6.66
C ILE A 334 -14.43 2.04 -6.29
N LYS A 335 -15.60 2.58 -6.63
CA LYS A 335 -16.91 1.96 -6.41
C LYS A 335 -17.25 0.92 -7.49
N GLY A 336 -16.41 0.78 -8.52
CA GLY A 336 -16.61 -0.13 -9.64
C GLY A 336 -17.56 0.40 -10.72
N ASN A 337 -17.86 1.70 -10.74
CA ASN A 337 -18.66 2.28 -11.82
C ASN A 337 -17.81 2.40 -13.11
N PRO A 338 -18.31 1.92 -14.26
CA PRO A 338 -17.58 2.00 -15.52
C PRO A 338 -17.76 3.34 -16.23
N TYR A 339 -16.68 3.82 -16.84
CA TYR A 339 -16.63 4.96 -17.74
C TYR A 339 -16.01 4.53 -19.07
N TYR A 340 -16.72 4.79 -20.16
CA TYR A 340 -16.38 4.24 -21.47
C TYR A 340 -15.63 5.27 -22.32
N GLY A 341 -14.45 4.90 -22.79
CA GLY A 341 -13.78 5.60 -23.87
C GLY A 341 -14.44 5.35 -25.23
N GLN A 342 -14.01 6.12 -26.23
CA GLN A 342 -14.44 5.90 -27.61
C GLN A 342 -13.74 4.67 -28.20
N TYR A 343 -14.41 4.02 -29.15
CA TYR A 343 -13.79 2.99 -29.97
C TYR A 343 -12.77 3.61 -30.92
N VAL A 344 -11.63 2.93 -31.05
CA VAL A 344 -10.66 3.10 -32.13
C VAL A 344 -10.79 1.87 -33.01
N ASN A 345 -11.20 2.06 -34.27
CA ASN A 345 -11.32 0.98 -35.23
C ASN A 345 -9.99 0.81 -35.97
N ILE A 346 -9.48 -0.40 -35.98
CA ILE A 346 -8.23 -0.80 -36.63
C ILE A 346 -8.48 -1.98 -37.55
N ARG A 347 -7.47 -2.34 -38.34
CA ARG A 347 -7.47 -3.56 -39.13
C ARG A 347 -6.30 -4.43 -38.71
N ILE A 348 -6.56 -5.70 -38.38
CA ILE A 348 -5.51 -6.69 -38.11
C ILE A 348 -5.22 -7.45 -39.40
N ASN A 349 -3.94 -7.60 -39.71
CA ASN A 349 -3.41 -8.45 -40.78
C ASN A 349 -2.06 -9.00 -40.35
N VAL A 350 -2.08 -9.93 -39.39
CA VAL A 350 -0.90 -10.66 -38.97
C VAL A 350 -0.70 -11.87 -39.88
N ASP A 351 0.56 -12.14 -40.19
CA ASP A 351 0.93 -13.35 -40.93
C ASP A 351 0.95 -14.55 -39.98
N GLU A 352 0.63 -15.72 -40.52
CA GLU A 352 0.73 -16.97 -39.80
C GLU A 352 2.19 -17.24 -39.40
N TYR A 353 2.43 -17.66 -38.16
CA TYR A 353 3.71 -18.22 -37.78
C TYR A 353 3.56 -19.51 -37.00
N LEU A 354 4.53 -20.41 -37.21
CA LEU A 354 4.69 -21.64 -36.46
C LEU A 354 6.17 -21.92 -36.27
N TYR A 355 6.62 -21.94 -35.02
CA TYR A 355 7.99 -22.35 -34.70
C TYR A 355 8.06 -23.17 -33.43
N LEU A 356 9.10 -24.00 -33.34
CA LEU A 356 9.39 -24.77 -32.14
C LEU A 356 10.25 -23.95 -31.18
N SER A 357 9.79 -23.81 -29.94
CA SER A 357 10.55 -23.24 -28.82
C SER A 357 10.95 -24.31 -27.81
N GLY A 358 11.81 -23.95 -26.85
CA GLY A 358 12.33 -24.86 -25.82
C GLY A 358 13.71 -25.43 -26.11
N VAL A 359 14.14 -25.35 -27.36
CA VAL A 359 15.51 -25.67 -27.82
C VAL A 359 16.03 -24.60 -28.77
N LYS A 360 17.36 -24.52 -28.92
CA LYS A 360 18.03 -23.57 -29.82
C LYS A 360 18.87 -24.30 -30.87
N GLN A 361 19.05 -23.68 -32.02
CA GLN A 361 19.90 -24.21 -33.10
C GLN A 361 21.32 -24.49 -32.58
N GLY A 362 21.82 -25.71 -32.81
CA GLY A 362 23.12 -26.17 -32.37
C GLY A 362 23.22 -26.51 -30.87
N GLN A 363 22.13 -26.44 -30.11
CA GLN A 363 22.15 -26.74 -28.68
C GLN A 363 22.59 -28.20 -28.43
N THR A 364 23.52 -28.39 -27.50
CA THR A 364 23.80 -29.72 -26.94
C THR A 364 22.71 -30.07 -25.93
N VAL A 365 22.00 -31.17 -26.17
CA VAL A 365 20.96 -31.69 -25.28
C VAL A 365 21.55 -32.85 -24.48
N ASP A 366 21.75 -32.60 -23.19
CA ASP A 366 22.22 -33.57 -22.20
C ASP A 366 21.20 -33.62 -21.05
N GLY A 367 19.98 -34.10 -21.31
CA GLY A 367 18.88 -34.06 -20.35
C GLY A 367 17.52 -33.86 -21.00
N SER A 368 16.49 -33.62 -20.19
CA SER A 368 15.16 -33.31 -20.69
C SER A 368 15.06 -31.87 -21.18
N VAL A 369 14.34 -31.66 -22.27
CA VAL A 369 13.97 -30.33 -22.80
C VAL A 369 12.46 -30.26 -22.99
N THR A 370 11.87 -29.12 -22.66
CA THR A 370 10.43 -28.90 -22.84
C THR A 370 10.20 -28.19 -24.15
N LEU A 371 9.66 -28.91 -25.12
CA LEU A 371 9.31 -28.45 -26.45
C LEU A 371 7.94 -27.77 -26.41
N LEU A 372 7.81 -26.62 -27.06
CA LEU A 372 6.53 -25.90 -27.14
C LEU A 372 6.36 -25.30 -28.54
N ALA A 373 5.28 -25.68 -29.21
CA ALA A 373 4.86 -25.04 -30.45
C ALA A 373 4.37 -23.61 -30.17
N GLN A 374 5.05 -22.62 -30.75
CA GLN A 374 4.64 -21.22 -30.73
C GLN A 374 3.90 -20.92 -32.03
N ARG A 375 2.69 -20.37 -31.90
CA ARG A 375 1.78 -20.08 -33.03
C ARG A 375 0.80 -18.97 -32.67
N ASN A 376 0.24 -18.33 -33.69
CA ASN A 376 -0.82 -17.33 -33.56
C ASN A 376 -2.15 -17.78 -34.16
N PHE A 377 -2.42 -19.09 -34.24
CA PHE A 377 -3.69 -19.60 -34.77
C PHE A 377 -4.14 -20.84 -33.99
N ASN A 378 -5.44 -21.13 -34.05
CA ASN A 378 -6.03 -22.28 -33.38
C ASN A 378 -5.81 -23.57 -34.14
N VAL A 379 -5.66 -24.66 -33.39
CA VAL A 379 -5.34 -25.98 -33.92
C VAL A 379 -6.18 -27.04 -33.22
N THR A 380 -6.45 -28.14 -33.91
CA THR A 380 -7.04 -29.34 -33.30
C THR A 380 -5.96 -30.27 -32.75
N ASP A 381 -4.77 -30.25 -33.34
CA ASP A 381 -3.68 -31.16 -33.03
C ASP A 381 -2.31 -30.49 -33.18
N THR A 382 -1.38 -30.83 -32.28
CA THR A 382 0.06 -30.53 -32.36
C THR A 382 0.85 -31.83 -32.24
N GLU A 383 1.74 -32.08 -33.19
CA GLU A 383 2.60 -33.25 -33.27
C GLU A 383 4.08 -32.81 -33.21
N TYR A 384 4.82 -33.33 -32.24
CA TYR A 384 6.24 -33.05 -32.06
C TYR A 384 7.07 -34.15 -32.70
N TYR A 385 8.01 -33.80 -33.56
CA TYR A 385 8.82 -34.75 -34.32
C TYR A 385 10.32 -34.59 -34.06
N VAL A 386 11.03 -35.71 -34.24
CA VAL A 386 12.49 -35.75 -34.32
C VAL A 386 12.92 -36.49 -35.58
N VAL A 387 13.95 -35.98 -36.26
CA VAL A 387 14.61 -36.64 -37.39
C VAL A 387 16.07 -36.91 -37.04
N ASP A 388 16.47 -38.16 -37.16
CA ASP A 388 17.86 -38.55 -37.06
C ASP A 388 18.60 -38.15 -38.35
N ARG A 389 19.61 -37.26 -38.25
CA ARG A 389 20.32 -36.77 -39.45
C ARG A 389 21.26 -37.79 -40.09
N ALA A 390 21.69 -38.82 -39.36
CA ALA A 390 22.56 -39.85 -39.90
C ALA A 390 21.77 -40.88 -40.72
N THR A 391 20.55 -41.20 -40.30
CA THR A 391 19.71 -42.22 -40.95
C THR A 391 18.55 -41.65 -41.76
N GLY A 392 18.19 -40.38 -41.55
CA GLY A 392 16.99 -39.74 -42.10
C GLY A 392 15.67 -40.19 -41.45
N LYS A 393 15.72 -41.02 -40.40
CA LYS A 393 14.52 -41.58 -39.78
C LYS A 393 13.75 -40.51 -39.00
N GLU A 394 12.50 -40.28 -39.40
CA GLU A 394 11.53 -39.41 -38.71
C GLU A 394 10.75 -40.22 -37.66
N THR A 395 10.59 -39.66 -36.46
CA THR A 395 9.85 -40.28 -35.34
C THR A 395 8.93 -39.25 -34.69
N LEU A 396 7.65 -39.63 -34.52
CA LEU A 396 6.69 -38.85 -33.73
C LEU A 396 7.02 -39.03 -32.23
N LEU A 397 7.28 -37.92 -31.55
CA LEU A 397 7.58 -37.91 -30.12
C LEU A 397 6.31 -37.81 -29.27
N HIS A 398 5.37 -36.93 -29.66
CA HIS A 398 4.18 -36.64 -28.88
C HIS A 398 3.09 -36.01 -29.75
N LYS A 399 1.82 -36.22 -29.37
CA LYS A 399 0.66 -35.60 -30.01
C LYS A 399 -0.33 -35.12 -28.95
N ALA A 400 -0.68 -33.85 -29.00
CA ALA A 400 -1.72 -33.23 -28.18
C ALA A 400 -2.24 -31.94 -28.85
N PRO A 401 -3.50 -31.51 -28.64
CA PRO A 401 -4.02 -30.25 -29.20
C PRO A 401 -3.23 -29.00 -28.75
N TYR A 402 -3.07 -28.85 -27.44
CA TYR A 402 -2.39 -27.72 -26.79
C TYR A 402 -1.48 -28.22 -25.68
N GLY A 403 -0.50 -27.39 -25.31
CA GLY A 403 0.47 -27.69 -24.26
C GLY A 403 1.89 -27.93 -24.79
N SER A 404 2.82 -27.98 -23.85
CA SER A 404 4.21 -28.33 -24.11
C SER A 404 4.43 -29.85 -23.95
N TYR A 405 5.53 -30.34 -24.50
CA TYR A 405 5.96 -31.72 -24.35
C TYR A 405 7.41 -31.79 -23.86
N THR A 406 7.66 -32.49 -22.77
CA THR A 406 9.03 -32.71 -22.28
C THR A 406 9.65 -33.95 -22.93
N TRP A 407 10.58 -33.73 -23.85
CA TRP A 407 11.37 -34.78 -24.47
C TRP A 407 12.60 -35.10 -23.61
N PHE A 408 12.84 -36.39 -23.34
CA PHE A 408 14.00 -36.84 -22.56
C PHE A 408 14.80 -37.90 -23.35
N PRO A 409 15.65 -37.47 -24.30
CA PRO A 409 16.35 -38.39 -25.21
C PRO A 409 17.38 -39.26 -24.50
N GLY A 410 17.50 -40.51 -24.93
CA GLY A 410 18.43 -41.51 -24.40
C GLY A 410 19.61 -41.82 -25.32
N PRO A 411 20.43 -42.83 -24.99
CA PRO A 411 21.56 -43.28 -25.81
C PRO A 411 21.20 -43.68 -27.24
N LYS A 412 19.98 -44.21 -27.46
CA LYS A 412 19.49 -44.55 -28.81
C LYS A 412 19.24 -43.31 -29.67
N ASP A 413 19.06 -42.16 -29.04
CA ASP A 413 18.83 -40.87 -29.69
C ASP A 413 20.12 -40.05 -29.81
N ALA A 414 21.30 -40.64 -29.59
CA ALA A 414 22.56 -39.91 -29.66
C ALA A 414 22.83 -39.30 -31.05
N GLY A 415 23.59 -38.21 -31.07
CA GLY A 415 24.04 -37.53 -32.28
C GLY A 415 23.13 -36.38 -32.71
N SER A 416 23.33 -35.92 -33.94
CA SER A 416 22.64 -34.74 -34.46
C SER A 416 21.19 -35.06 -34.85
N LYS A 417 20.24 -34.31 -34.29
CA LYS A 417 18.79 -34.46 -34.51
C LYS A 417 18.19 -33.15 -34.99
N ASP A 418 17.25 -33.23 -35.91
CA ASP A 418 16.38 -32.10 -36.27
C ASP A 418 15.04 -32.26 -35.54
N LEU A 419 14.64 -31.27 -34.76
CA LEU A 419 13.34 -31.21 -34.08
C LEU A 419 12.43 -30.22 -34.79
N TYR A 420 11.16 -30.54 -34.94
CA TYR A 420 10.17 -29.63 -35.49
C TYR A 420 8.76 -30.05 -35.06
N VAL A 421 7.76 -29.21 -35.35
CA VAL A 421 6.35 -29.49 -35.06
C VAL A 421 5.51 -29.52 -36.34
N LYS A 422 4.53 -30.41 -36.39
CA LYS A 422 3.40 -30.33 -37.33
C LYS A 422 2.16 -29.97 -36.54
N VAL A 423 1.33 -29.07 -37.03
CA VAL A 423 0.04 -28.76 -36.41
C VAL A 423 -1.07 -28.86 -37.44
N THR A 424 -2.26 -29.22 -36.99
CA THR A 424 -3.46 -29.22 -37.83
C THR A 424 -4.38 -28.10 -37.37
N ASP A 425 -4.62 -27.11 -38.23
CA ASP A 425 -5.52 -26.00 -37.91
C ASP A 425 -7.00 -26.46 -37.82
N THR A 426 -7.88 -25.56 -37.39
CA THR A 426 -9.32 -25.86 -37.27
C THR A 426 -10.04 -26.11 -38.60
N ALA A 427 -9.42 -25.76 -39.73
CA ALA A 427 -9.92 -26.06 -41.08
C ALA A 427 -9.36 -27.40 -41.63
N GLY A 428 -8.46 -28.07 -40.89
CA GLY A 428 -7.84 -29.33 -41.27
C GLY A 428 -6.57 -29.20 -42.09
N ASN A 429 -6.03 -27.98 -42.29
CA ASN A 429 -4.75 -27.80 -42.98
C ASN A 429 -3.59 -28.16 -42.05
N VAL A 430 -2.54 -28.75 -42.62
CA VAL A 430 -1.34 -29.13 -41.88
C VAL A 430 -0.24 -28.12 -42.12
N HIS A 431 0.30 -27.57 -41.03
CA HIS A 431 1.39 -26.61 -41.03
C HIS A 431 2.62 -27.23 -40.38
N VAL A 432 3.81 -26.93 -40.90
CA VAL A 432 5.07 -27.54 -40.45
C VAL A 432 6.06 -26.44 -40.12
N SER A 433 6.63 -26.47 -38.91
CA SER A 433 7.65 -25.49 -38.52
C SER A 433 8.98 -25.73 -39.23
N ASP A 434 9.83 -24.71 -39.22
CA ASP A 434 11.26 -24.90 -39.46
C ASP A 434 11.86 -25.92 -38.47
N ARG A 435 12.94 -26.54 -38.92
CA ARG A 435 13.70 -27.53 -38.12
C ARG A 435 14.73 -26.84 -37.24
N VAL A 436 14.75 -27.21 -35.96
CA VAL A 436 15.79 -26.84 -35.01
C VAL A 436 16.75 -28.01 -34.84
N THR A 437 17.99 -27.86 -35.30
CA THR A 437 19.02 -28.88 -35.15
C THR A 437 19.61 -28.82 -33.76
N VAL A 438 19.67 -29.95 -33.07
CA VAL A 438 20.33 -30.12 -31.77
C VAL A 438 21.33 -31.27 -31.83
N ASN A 439 22.27 -31.30 -30.89
CA ASN A 439 23.18 -32.41 -30.72
C ASN A 439 22.88 -33.15 -29.41
N VAL A 440 22.35 -34.36 -29.50
CA VAL A 440 22.02 -35.17 -28.32
C VAL A 440 23.26 -35.94 -27.89
N THR A 441 23.66 -35.79 -26.63
CA THR A 441 24.83 -36.50 -26.08
C THR A 441 24.61 -38.01 -26.01
N GLY A 442 23.37 -38.43 -25.74
CA GLY A 442 23.01 -39.84 -25.59
C GLY A 442 23.50 -40.45 -24.27
N ASN A 443 23.74 -39.64 -23.25
CA ASN A 443 24.11 -40.16 -21.94
C ASN A 443 22.89 -40.82 -21.27
N PRO A 444 23.02 -42.04 -20.70
CA PRO A 444 21.98 -42.62 -19.87
C PRO A 444 21.82 -41.76 -18.61
N LYS A 445 20.60 -41.29 -18.37
CA LYS A 445 20.25 -40.40 -17.25
C LYS A 445 19.11 -40.98 -16.44
N LEU A 446 19.24 -40.79 -15.14
CA LEU A 446 18.30 -41.21 -14.13
C LEU A 446 18.09 -40.01 -13.20
N LEU A 447 16.84 -39.63 -12.96
CA LEU A 447 16.47 -38.53 -12.07
C LEU A 447 15.52 -39.07 -11.01
N LEU A 448 15.70 -38.59 -9.77
CA LEU A 448 14.77 -38.88 -8.69
C LEU A 448 13.59 -37.90 -8.75
N GLN A 449 12.37 -38.37 -8.46
CA GLN A 449 11.25 -37.47 -8.15
C GLN A 449 10.49 -37.92 -6.89
N GLY A 450 9.77 -36.98 -6.29
CA GLY A 450 9.01 -37.15 -5.05
C GLY A 450 9.59 -36.39 -3.85
N ILE A 451 10.92 -36.22 -3.80
CA ILE A 451 11.61 -35.41 -2.78
C ILE A 451 12.45 -34.33 -3.45
N GLY A 452 12.31 -33.09 -2.98
CA GLY A 452 13.08 -31.93 -3.43
C GLY A 452 14.23 -31.57 -2.47
N PRO A 453 15.27 -30.87 -2.95
CA PRO A 453 16.34 -30.34 -2.10
C PRO A 453 15.79 -29.43 -1.00
N GLY A 454 16.21 -29.65 0.24
CA GLY A 454 15.79 -28.85 1.41
C GLY A 454 14.35 -29.11 1.87
N GLN A 455 13.62 -30.05 1.25
CA GLN A 455 12.30 -30.43 1.72
C GLN A 455 12.37 -31.05 3.12
N VAL A 456 11.33 -30.81 3.93
CA VAL A 456 11.16 -31.48 5.22
C VAL A 456 9.98 -32.45 5.12
N LEU A 457 10.28 -33.75 5.25
CA LEU A 457 9.29 -34.81 5.25
C LEU A 457 8.73 -35.00 6.65
N THR A 458 7.41 -34.94 6.72
CA THR A 458 6.64 -35.10 7.96
C THR A 458 5.54 -36.15 7.82
N GLU A 459 5.31 -36.63 6.59
CA GLU A 459 4.33 -37.64 6.24
C GLU A 459 4.91 -38.57 5.16
N THR A 460 4.22 -39.69 4.93
CA THR A 460 4.62 -40.66 3.91
C THR A 460 4.72 -40.00 2.54
N THR A 461 5.91 -40.12 1.93
CA THR A 461 6.21 -39.51 0.63
C THR A 461 6.47 -40.58 -0.41
N SER A 462 5.71 -40.54 -1.50
CA SER A 462 5.89 -41.43 -2.65
C SER A 462 7.04 -40.96 -3.51
N LEU A 463 7.89 -41.92 -3.90
CA LEU A 463 9.03 -41.71 -4.78
C LEU A 463 8.83 -42.45 -6.08
N ASN A 464 9.29 -41.83 -7.15
CA ASN A 464 9.38 -42.43 -8.47
C ASN A 464 10.68 -41.97 -9.13
N ILE A 465 10.87 -42.36 -10.38
CA ILE A 465 12.01 -41.93 -11.19
C ILE A 465 11.56 -41.39 -12.53
N LYS A 466 12.41 -40.56 -13.11
CA LYS A 466 12.37 -40.21 -14.52
C LYS A 466 13.69 -40.63 -15.16
N THR A 467 13.62 -41.49 -16.18
CA THR A 467 14.81 -42.05 -16.86
C THR A 467 14.63 -41.97 -18.38
N ASN A 468 15.73 -41.83 -19.11
CA ASN A 468 15.76 -41.90 -20.58
C ASN A 468 16.23 -43.26 -21.12
N VAL A 469 16.43 -44.24 -20.24
CA VAL A 469 16.79 -45.62 -20.56
C VAL A 469 15.90 -46.61 -19.83
N GLU A 470 15.70 -47.76 -20.44
CA GLU A 470 15.14 -48.94 -19.79
C GLU A 470 16.20 -49.53 -18.86
N LEU A 471 15.84 -49.73 -17.59
CA LEU A 471 16.78 -50.18 -16.55
C LEU A 471 16.64 -51.69 -16.32
N ASP A 472 17.78 -52.36 -16.20
CA ASP A 472 17.87 -53.79 -15.85
C ASP A 472 17.63 -54.02 -14.34
N GLY A 473 17.82 -52.97 -13.55
CA GLY A 473 17.63 -52.98 -12.09
C GLY A 473 17.69 -51.57 -11.53
N ILE A 474 17.10 -51.37 -10.36
CA ILE A 474 17.03 -50.08 -9.67
C ILE A 474 17.18 -50.30 -8.18
N LYS A 475 17.79 -49.33 -7.49
CA LYS A 475 17.80 -49.27 -6.03
C LYS A 475 17.70 -47.83 -5.56
N TYR A 476 16.78 -47.60 -4.63
CA TYR A 476 16.68 -46.35 -3.89
C TYR A 476 17.57 -46.45 -2.65
N ILE A 477 18.56 -45.58 -2.55
CA ILE A 477 19.51 -45.55 -1.45
C ILE A 477 19.25 -44.31 -0.62
N LEU A 478 18.82 -44.54 0.61
CA LEU A 478 18.63 -43.53 1.63
C LEU A 478 19.84 -43.54 2.55
N LYS A 479 20.43 -42.37 2.85
CA LYS A 479 21.61 -42.24 3.69
C LYS A 479 21.36 -41.25 4.81
N ASN A 480 21.57 -41.70 6.04
CA ASN A 480 21.53 -40.83 7.20
C ASN A 480 22.83 -40.02 7.25
N VAL A 481 22.75 -38.68 7.18
CA VAL A 481 23.95 -37.82 7.08
C VAL A 481 24.78 -37.87 8.36
N ARG A 482 24.13 -38.02 9.53
CA ARG A 482 24.80 -38.05 10.84
C ARG A 482 25.59 -39.33 11.07
N THR A 483 25.00 -40.48 10.76
CA THR A 483 25.61 -41.80 11.02
C THR A 483 26.40 -42.34 9.83
N GLY A 484 26.16 -41.79 8.63
CA GLY A 484 26.71 -42.29 7.37
C GLY A 484 26.09 -43.60 6.89
N ARG A 485 25.13 -44.17 7.63
CA ARG A 485 24.47 -45.44 7.29
C ARG A 485 23.62 -45.29 6.04
N GLU A 486 23.84 -46.17 5.06
CA GLU A 486 23.01 -46.30 3.87
C GLU A 486 22.01 -47.45 4.03
N LEU A 487 20.79 -47.26 3.55
CA LEU A 487 19.71 -48.25 3.48
C LEU A 487 19.18 -48.31 2.05
N ILE A 488 18.98 -49.53 1.54
CA ILE A 488 18.24 -49.75 0.30
C ILE A 488 16.76 -49.88 0.68
N ILE A 489 15.94 -48.91 0.28
CA ILE A 489 14.53 -48.83 0.68
C ILE A 489 13.57 -49.46 -0.33
N SER A 490 14.02 -49.65 -1.57
CA SER A 490 13.26 -50.33 -2.63
C SER A 490 14.18 -50.70 -3.79
N GLU A 491 13.89 -51.83 -4.43
CA GLU A 491 14.47 -52.23 -5.72
C GLU A 491 13.42 -52.25 -6.86
N LYS A 492 12.28 -51.61 -6.62
CA LYS A 492 11.20 -51.43 -7.60
C LYS A 492 11.29 -50.05 -8.24
N SER A 493 10.51 -49.80 -9.30
CA SER A 493 10.43 -48.50 -9.99
C SER A 493 9.79 -47.37 -9.16
N THR A 494 9.21 -47.71 -8.01
CA THR A 494 8.69 -46.77 -7.03
C THR A 494 9.19 -47.15 -5.65
N ALA A 495 9.22 -46.17 -4.76
CA ALA A 495 9.52 -46.35 -3.35
C ALA A 495 8.64 -45.44 -2.51
N VAL A 496 8.64 -45.66 -1.20
CA VAL A 496 8.04 -44.73 -0.24
C VAL A 496 9.07 -44.45 0.83
N VAL A 497 9.11 -43.21 1.30
CA VAL A 497 9.76 -42.85 2.56
C VAL A 497 8.66 -42.64 3.57
N ILE A 498 8.68 -43.43 4.64
CA ILE A 498 7.76 -43.32 5.76
C ILE A 498 8.59 -42.79 6.93
N PRO A 499 8.44 -41.51 7.31
CA PRO A 499 9.05 -40.98 8.52
C PRO A 499 8.64 -41.79 9.77
N GLU A 500 9.60 -42.35 10.50
CA GLU A 500 9.37 -43.05 11.77
C GLU A 500 10.14 -42.40 12.94
N GLU A 501 9.67 -42.62 14.17
CA GLU A 501 10.33 -42.09 15.36
C GLU A 501 11.80 -42.55 15.43
N GLY A 502 12.72 -41.60 15.54
CA GLY A 502 14.17 -41.85 15.51
C GLY A 502 14.85 -41.58 14.16
N ASP A 503 14.08 -41.31 13.10
CA ASP A 503 14.61 -40.91 11.79
C ASP A 503 14.91 -39.40 11.70
N ASP A 504 14.63 -38.61 12.74
CA ASP A 504 14.80 -37.15 12.67
C ASP A 504 16.23 -36.72 12.27
N GLY A 505 16.28 -35.69 11.41
CA GLY A 505 17.52 -35.05 11.00
C GLY A 505 17.75 -35.08 9.49
N GLN A 506 19.01 -34.88 9.10
CA GLN A 506 19.41 -34.72 7.70
C GLN A 506 19.63 -36.07 7.01
N TRP A 507 19.03 -36.20 5.83
CA TRP A 507 19.14 -37.37 4.96
C TRP A 507 19.56 -36.97 3.56
N THR A 508 20.21 -37.90 2.88
CA THR A 508 20.32 -37.84 1.43
C THR A 508 19.65 -39.05 0.80
N ILE A 509 19.07 -38.84 -0.37
CA ILE A 509 18.53 -39.92 -1.18
C ILE A 509 19.10 -39.81 -2.59
N ARG A 510 19.47 -40.97 -3.13
CA ARG A 510 19.80 -41.14 -4.54
C ARG A 510 19.21 -42.43 -5.05
N VAL A 511 19.06 -42.51 -6.36
CA VAL A 511 18.70 -43.74 -7.05
C VAL A 511 19.89 -44.20 -7.85
N GLU A 512 20.20 -45.49 -7.78
CA GLU A 512 21.15 -46.12 -8.69
C GLU A 512 20.39 -47.09 -9.59
N GLY A 513 20.59 -46.97 -10.90
CA GLY A 513 20.04 -47.86 -11.92
C GLY A 513 21.14 -48.67 -12.58
N THR A 514 20.83 -49.90 -13.01
CA THR A 514 21.70 -50.69 -13.88
C THR A 514 21.23 -50.57 -15.32
N TYR A 515 22.15 -50.24 -16.21
CA TYR A 515 21.91 -50.16 -17.65
C TYR A 515 23.11 -50.74 -18.39
N GLY A 516 22.91 -51.84 -19.12
CA GLY A 516 23.98 -52.46 -19.93
C GLY A 516 25.15 -52.93 -19.07
N GLY A 517 24.86 -53.44 -17.87
CA GLY A 517 25.87 -53.89 -16.89
C GLY A 517 26.64 -52.77 -16.18
N LYS A 518 26.32 -51.49 -16.43
CA LYS A 518 26.92 -50.33 -15.73
C LYS A 518 25.93 -49.69 -14.78
N THR A 519 26.44 -49.14 -13.68
CA THR A 519 25.62 -48.36 -12.75
C THR A 519 25.55 -46.90 -13.21
N ILE A 520 24.33 -46.36 -13.32
CA ILE A 520 24.05 -44.93 -13.47
C ILE A 520 23.40 -44.43 -12.19
N LYS A 521 23.61 -43.15 -11.84
CA LYS A 521 23.12 -42.56 -10.60
C LYS A 521 22.29 -41.32 -10.88
N SER A 522 21.25 -41.11 -10.09
CA SER A 522 20.61 -39.80 -9.98
C SER A 522 21.50 -38.82 -9.24
N GLU A 523 21.07 -37.56 -9.22
CA GLU A 523 21.51 -36.60 -8.23
C GLU A 523 21.29 -37.15 -6.82
N GLU A 524 22.13 -36.69 -5.89
CA GLU A 524 21.94 -36.94 -4.47
C GLU A 524 21.15 -35.77 -3.88
N VAL A 525 19.88 -36.01 -3.56
CA VAL A 525 18.96 -34.99 -3.02
C VAL A 525 19.09 -34.97 -1.50
N LYS A 526 19.33 -33.79 -0.93
CA LYS A 526 19.40 -33.57 0.52
C LYS A 526 18.05 -33.10 1.03
N PHE A 527 17.55 -33.71 2.09
CA PHE A 527 16.27 -33.37 2.72
C PHE A 527 16.32 -33.67 4.23
N SER A 528 15.29 -33.28 4.97
CA SER A 528 15.19 -33.57 6.40
C SER A 528 13.96 -34.41 6.69
N ILE A 529 14.05 -35.28 7.70
CA ILE A 529 12.89 -35.93 8.29
C ILE A 529 12.60 -35.26 9.64
N TYR A 530 11.34 -34.98 9.90
CA TYR A 530 10.84 -34.49 11.19
C TYR A 530 9.54 -35.20 11.56
N THR A 531 9.56 -35.90 12.69
CA THR A 531 8.44 -36.73 13.19
C THR A 531 7.80 -36.16 14.45
N GLY A 532 8.32 -35.04 14.96
CA GLY A 532 7.76 -34.31 16.09
C GLY A 532 6.42 -33.63 15.77
N PRO A 533 5.80 -32.99 16.78
CA PRO A 533 4.58 -32.24 16.59
C PRO A 533 4.81 -31.02 15.69
N LEU A 534 3.91 -30.80 14.73
CA LEU A 534 3.93 -29.62 13.88
C LEU A 534 2.91 -28.59 14.34
N TYR A 535 3.27 -27.33 14.21
CA TYR A 535 2.38 -26.21 14.47
C TYR A 535 1.99 -25.51 13.17
N SER A 536 0.72 -25.16 13.07
CA SER A 536 0.18 -24.36 11.97
C SER A 536 0.06 -22.89 12.38
N ALA A 537 -0.24 -22.04 11.39
CA ALA A 537 -0.63 -20.66 11.63
C ALA A 537 -1.75 -20.58 12.68
N LYS A 538 -1.72 -19.52 13.50
CA LYS A 538 -2.70 -19.26 14.56
C LYS A 538 -3.29 -17.86 14.39
N PRO A 539 -4.51 -17.62 14.88
CA PRO A 539 -5.06 -16.27 14.92
C PRO A 539 -4.31 -15.40 15.93
N VAL A 540 -4.10 -14.13 15.59
CA VAL A 540 -3.53 -13.14 16.52
C VAL A 540 -4.56 -12.60 17.51
N ILE A 541 -5.83 -12.56 17.09
CA ILE A 541 -7.00 -12.12 17.85
C ILE A 541 -8.26 -12.68 17.18
N GLU A 542 -9.40 -12.64 17.87
CA GLU A 542 -10.69 -12.96 17.26
C GLU A 542 -10.97 -12.09 16.03
N LYS A 543 -11.52 -12.71 14.98
CA LYS A 543 -11.66 -12.10 13.65
C LYS A 543 -12.45 -10.78 13.67
N ASP A 544 -13.48 -10.70 14.52
CA ASP A 544 -14.36 -9.54 14.71
C ASP A 544 -13.65 -8.36 15.37
N LYS A 545 -12.62 -8.59 16.18
CA LYS A 545 -11.80 -7.54 16.82
C LYS A 545 -10.60 -7.10 15.99
N TYR A 546 -10.27 -7.85 14.94
CA TYR A 546 -9.05 -7.61 14.17
C TYR A 546 -9.06 -6.24 13.47
N LEU A 547 -10.21 -5.85 12.89
CA LEU A 547 -10.34 -4.58 12.17
C LEU A 547 -10.06 -3.39 13.09
N ASP A 548 -10.62 -3.37 14.30
CA ASP A 548 -10.41 -2.29 15.27
C ASP A 548 -8.94 -2.18 15.69
N LEU A 549 -8.30 -3.33 15.94
CA LEU A 549 -6.87 -3.39 16.29
C LEU A 549 -6.00 -2.75 15.22
N VAL A 550 -6.15 -3.17 13.96
CA VAL A 550 -5.29 -2.67 12.88
C VAL A 550 -5.66 -1.24 12.47
N SER A 551 -6.93 -0.84 12.59
CA SER A 551 -7.36 0.53 12.31
C SER A 551 -6.74 1.52 13.28
N GLY A 552 -6.68 1.19 14.58
CA GLY A 552 -6.00 2.01 15.58
C GLY A 552 -4.51 2.24 15.25
N LEU A 553 -3.79 1.16 14.94
CA LEU A 553 -2.37 1.23 14.55
C LEU A 553 -2.15 2.02 13.25
N ALA A 554 -3.06 1.84 12.28
CA ALA A 554 -3.01 2.51 11.00
C ALA A 554 -3.25 4.02 11.12
N ILE A 555 -4.23 4.44 11.92
CA ILE A 555 -4.53 5.86 12.18
C ILE A 555 -3.34 6.54 12.88
N GLU A 556 -2.76 5.91 13.90
CA GLU A 556 -1.55 6.44 14.56
C GLU A 556 -0.41 6.61 13.56
N THR A 557 -0.19 5.61 12.70
CA THR A 557 0.85 5.64 11.66
C THR A 557 0.59 6.74 10.63
N ARG A 558 -0.66 6.90 10.17
CA ARG A 558 -1.05 7.95 9.24
C ARG A 558 -0.79 9.33 9.82
N LYS A 559 -1.18 9.58 11.08
CA LYS A 559 -0.90 10.86 11.76
C LYS A 559 0.59 11.16 11.81
N ALA A 560 1.42 10.16 12.08
CA ALA A 560 2.87 10.33 12.21
C ALA A 560 3.61 10.45 10.87
N THR A 561 3.06 9.91 9.76
CA THR A 561 3.84 9.71 8.53
C THR A 561 3.15 10.16 7.24
N GLY A 562 1.84 10.36 7.26
CA GLY A 562 1.05 10.61 6.05
C GLY A 562 0.71 9.35 5.23
N MET A 563 1.15 8.16 5.63
CA MET A 563 0.79 6.91 4.95
C MET A 563 -0.68 6.56 5.18
N SER A 564 -1.42 6.26 4.11
CA SER A 564 -2.82 5.86 4.14
C SER A 564 -3.05 4.74 5.15
N ALA A 565 -3.93 5.01 6.13
CA ALA A 565 -4.42 4.03 7.07
C ALA A 565 -5.27 2.98 6.35
N ALA A 566 -6.09 3.38 5.37
CA ALA A 566 -6.90 2.47 4.57
C ALA A 566 -6.06 1.38 3.89
N LEU A 567 -4.95 1.81 3.26
CA LEU A 567 -4.02 0.91 2.57
C LEU A 567 -3.33 -0.04 3.55
N GLN A 568 -2.85 0.47 4.70
CA GLN A 568 -2.20 -0.37 5.72
C GLN A 568 -3.15 -1.43 6.27
N VAL A 569 -4.41 -1.07 6.57
CA VAL A 569 -5.43 -2.01 7.04
C VAL A 569 -5.74 -3.06 5.97
N ALA A 570 -5.90 -2.65 4.72
CA ALA A 570 -6.16 -3.57 3.61
C ALA A 570 -5.00 -4.57 3.42
N GLN A 571 -3.75 -4.12 3.53
CA GLN A 571 -2.58 -5.02 3.51
C GLN A 571 -2.62 -6.00 4.68
N ALA A 572 -2.80 -5.52 5.91
CA ALA A 572 -2.84 -6.39 7.10
C ALA A 572 -3.93 -7.47 6.98
N ILE A 573 -5.12 -7.10 6.50
CA ILE A 573 -6.23 -8.04 6.23
C ILE A 573 -5.83 -9.07 5.18
N LEU A 574 -5.25 -8.63 4.05
CA LEU A 574 -4.88 -9.49 2.93
C LEU A 574 -3.78 -10.48 3.32
N GLU A 575 -2.73 -10.01 3.97
CA GLU A 575 -1.53 -10.80 4.30
C GLU A 575 -1.80 -11.87 5.37
N THR A 576 -2.74 -11.62 6.29
CA THR A 576 -3.01 -12.53 7.41
C THR A 576 -4.37 -13.23 7.30
N GLY A 577 -5.16 -12.92 6.28
CA GLY A 577 -6.54 -13.40 6.17
C GLY A 577 -7.37 -13.01 7.39
N TRP A 578 -7.46 -11.70 7.68
CA TRP A 578 -8.15 -11.15 8.88
C TRP A 578 -7.50 -11.52 10.21
N GLY A 579 -6.17 -11.55 10.26
CA GLY A 579 -5.41 -11.90 11.46
C GLY A 579 -5.48 -13.38 11.81
N GLN A 580 -6.09 -14.22 10.97
CA GLN A 580 -6.37 -15.63 11.29
C GLN A 580 -5.22 -16.57 10.89
N SER A 581 -4.31 -16.11 10.05
CA SER A 581 -3.18 -16.88 9.54
C SER A 581 -1.85 -16.15 9.76
N VAL A 582 -1.46 -15.97 11.02
CA VAL A 582 -0.13 -15.44 11.37
C VAL A 582 0.88 -16.58 11.47
N PRO A 583 2.10 -16.44 10.91
CA PRO A 583 3.12 -17.48 10.98
C PRO A 583 3.44 -17.90 12.42
N VAL A 584 3.58 -19.21 12.59
CA VAL A 584 4.02 -19.85 13.83
C VAL A 584 5.20 -20.72 13.46
N ASP A 585 6.20 -20.79 14.33
CA ASP A 585 7.30 -21.70 14.14
C ASP A 585 6.78 -23.13 14.04
N LYS A 586 7.07 -23.75 12.91
CA LYS A 586 6.60 -25.06 12.53
C LYS A 586 6.98 -26.14 13.54
N TYR A 587 8.09 -25.98 14.28
CA TYR A 587 8.68 -27.03 15.12
C TYR A 587 8.49 -26.80 16.62
N ASP A 588 8.56 -25.56 17.09
CA ASP A 588 8.44 -25.26 18.53
C ASP A 588 7.16 -24.52 18.93
N GLY A 589 6.35 -24.09 17.94
CA GLY A 589 5.07 -23.44 18.17
C GLY A 589 5.17 -21.98 18.59
N LYS A 590 6.36 -21.37 18.53
CA LYS A 590 6.60 -19.95 18.78
C LYS A 590 5.77 -19.08 17.85
N PHE A 591 4.97 -18.20 18.43
CA PHE A 591 4.13 -17.29 17.67
C PHE A 591 4.94 -16.09 17.17
N SER A 592 4.80 -15.72 15.89
CA SER A 592 5.64 -14.66 15.29
C SER A 592 5.12 -13.25 15.46
N TYR A 593 3.80 -13.06 15.65
CA TYR A 593 3.13 -11.76 15.54
C TYR A 593 3.34 -11.03 14.19
N ASN A 594 3.79 -11.72 13.14
CA ASN A 594 4.11 -11.13 11.84
C ASN A 594 2.85 -10.88 11.00
N LEU A 595 2.41 -9.62 10.94
CA LEU A 595 1.17 -9.22 10.28
C LEU A 595 1.30 -9.01 8.76
N PHE A 596 2.50 -9.13 8.19
CA PHE A 596 2.78 -8.76 6.80
C PHE A 596 3.66 -9.78 6.07
N GLY A 597 3.82 -10.99 6.62
CA GLY A 597 4.59 -12.07 5.99
C GLY A 597 6.06 -11.73 5.72
N ILE A 598 6.67 -10.80 6.48
CA ILE A 598 8.02 -10.31 6.19
C ILE A 598 9.04 -11.40 6.52
N LYS A 599 9.86 -11.79 5.53
CA LYS A 599 10.94 -12.77 5.68
C LYS A 599 12.17 -12.20 6.41
N GLY A 600 12.94 -13.07 7.06
CA GLY A 600 14.18 -12.74 7.76
C GLY A 600 14.05 -12.74 9.28
N GLU A 601 14.90 -11.96 9.96
CA GLU A 601 14.97 -11.89 11.42
C GLU A 601 14.38 -10.57 11.95
N GLY A 602 13.49 -10.68 12.94
CA GLY A 602 12.84 -9.55 13.62
C GLY A 602 13.37 -9.35 15.05
N THR A 603 12.68 -8.51 15.82
CA THR A 603 13.04 -8.16 17.21
C THR A 603 12.98 -9.34 18.18
N ASN A 604 12.25 -10.40 17.83
CA ASN A 604 12.18 -11.66 18.58
C ASN A 604 12.76 -12.81 17.75
N GLY A 605 13.73 -12.53 16.88
CA GLY A 605 14.36 -13.53 16.00
C GLY A 605 13.47 -13.92 14.83
N SER A 606 13.46 -15.19 14.48
CA SER A 606 12.67 -15.74 13.37
C SER A 606 11.72 -16.85 13.83
N VAL A 607 10.78 -17.20 12.96
CA VAL A 607 10.05 -18.47 12.96
C VAL A 607 10.25 -19.19 11.63
N THR A 608 10.40 -20.50 11.68
CA THR A 608 10.46 -21.32 10.46
C THR A 608 9.05 -21.69 10.00
N SER A 609 8.70 -21.38 8.75
CA SER A 609 7.41 -21.76 8.14
C SER A 609 7.59 -22.18 6.67
N ASN A 610 6.63 -22.93 6.12
CA ASN A 610 6.75 -23.47 4.76
C ASN A 610 6.61 -22.36 3.68
N THR A 611 7.48 -22.40 2.67
CA THR A 611 7.35 -21.70 1.37
C THR A 611 7.41 -22.72 0.23
N TRP A 612 7.03 -22.33 -0.98
CA TRP A 612 7.11 -23.19 -2.17
C TRP A 612 8.36 -22.89 -2.99
N GLU A 613 9.00 -23.94 -3.52
CA GLU A 613 10.11 -23.88 -4.49
C GLU A 613 9.88 -24.89 -5.61
N GLU A 614 10.35 -24.63 -6.82
CA GLU A 614 10.28 -25.58 -7.93
C GLU A 614 11.66 -26.21 -8.20
N TYR A 615 11.74 -27.54 -8.25
CA TYR A 615 12.95 -28.28 -8.59
C TYR A 615 12.63 -29.39 -9.60
N ASN A 616 13.41 -29.49 -10.68
CA ASN A 616 13.16 -30.42 -11.79
C ASN A 616 11.71 -30.39 -12.34
N GLY A 617 11.04 -29.23 -12.28
CA GLY A 617 9.66 -29.03 -12.74
C GLY A 617 8.57 -29.53 -11.77
N VAL A 618 8.92 -29.77 -10.50
CA VAL A 618 7.98 -30.17 -9.44
C VAL A 618 8.08 -29.16 -8.30
N ALA A 619 6.93 -28.71 -7.77
CA ALA A 619 6.88 -27.81 -6.62
C ALA A 619 7.01 -28.57 -5.30
N PHE A 620 7.85 -28.08 -4.40
CA PHE A 620 8.13 -28.63 -3.08
C PHE A 620 7.89 -27.58 -2.00
N ARG A 621 7.51 -28.04 -0.80
CA ARG A 621 7.49 -27.20 0.39
C ARG A 621 8.85 -27.26 1.06
N ILE A 622 9.49 -26.11 1.21
CA ILE A 622 10.72 -25.97 1.98
C ILE A 622 10.49 -25.02 3.14
N ASP A 623 11.37 -25.09 4.13
CA ASP A 623 11.38 -24.16 5.24
C ASP A 623 11.93 -22.80 4.82
N ALA A 624 11.30 -21.73 5.30
CA ALA A 624 11.79 -20.37 5.19
C ALA A 624 11.63 -19.62 6.52
N GLU A 625 12.54 -18.69 6.76
CA GLU A 625 12.56 -17.86 7.96
C GLU A 625 11.70 -16.61 7.78
N PHE A 626 10.72 -16.45 8.66
CA PHE A 626 9.88 -15.27 8.78
C PHE A 626 10.21 -14.52 10.06
N ARG A 627 10.16 -13.18 10.00
CA ARG A 627 10.46 -12.34 11.17
C ARG A 627 9.49 -12.66 12.30
N ALA A 628 10.03 -12.77 13.50
CA ALA A 628 9.26 -12.88 14.73
C ALA A 628 9.42 -11.59 15.56
N TYR A 629 8.34 -11.21 16.23
CA TYR A 629 8.25 -10.01 17.04
C TYR A 629 7.77 -10.34 18.45
N ASN A 630 7.92 -9.41 19.39
CA ASN A 630 7.39 -9.59 20.75
C ASN A 630 5.90 -9.28 20.82
N ASN A 631 5.37 -8.50 19.87
CA ASN A 631 3.98 -8.10 19.78
C ASN A 631 3.65 -7.54 18.37
N VAL A 632 2.36 -7.32 18.11
CA VAL A 632 1.86 -6.78 16.83
C VAL A 632 2.37 -5.37 16.49
N LYS A 633 2.67 -4.53 17.50
CA LYS A 633 3.13 -3.15 17.26
C LYS A 633 4.51 -3.14 16.64
N GLU A 634 5.38 -4.05 17.06
CA GLU A 634 6.71 -4.22 16.47
C GLU A 634 6.63 -4.68 15.00
N SER A 635 5.73 -5.62 14.69
CA SER A 635 5.49 -6.03 13.29
C SER A 635 4.99 -4.86 12.42
N TRP A 636 4.07 -4.06 12.97
CA TRP A 636 3.54 -2.87 12.30
C TRP A 636 4.61 -1.83 12.03
N GLN A 637 5.45 -1.55 13.04
CA GLN A 637 6.57 -0.63 12.97
C GLN A 637 7.60 -1.08 11.91
N ASP A 638 7.92 -2.37 11.87
CA ASP A 638 8.88 -2.92 10.91
C ASP A 638 8.35 -2.87 9.46
N HIS A 639 7.06 -3.13 9.26
CA HIS A 639 6.41 -2.93 7.96
C HIS A 639 6.47 -1.46 7.51
N LYS A 640 6.20 -0.53 8.43
CA LYS A 640 6.31 0.91 8.17
C LYS A 640 7.74 1.28 7.75
N ASP A 641 8.74 0.82 8.49
CA ASP A 641 10.15 1.11 8.21
C ASP A 641 10.60 0.50 6.88
N LEU A 642 10.09 -0.70 6.53
CA LEU A 642 10.30 -1.30 5.22
C LEU A 642 9.86 -0.34 4.09
N LEU A 643 8.65 0.22 4.18
CA LEU A 643 8.08 1.10 3.14
C LEU A 643 8.68 2.50 3.14
N LEU A 644 9.03 3.04 4.32
CA LEU A 644 9.53 4.42 4.44
C LEU A 644 11.04 4.55 4.24
N LEU A 645 11.82 3.51 4.57
CA LEU A 645 13.29 3.61 4.57
C LEU A 645 13.95 2.93 3.37
N ARG A 646 13.34 1.88 2.78
CA ARG A 646 13.97 1.22 1.62
C ARG A 646 13.84 2.07 0.37
N GLU A 647 14.94 2.14 -0.39
CA GLU A 647 15.06 2.94 -1.61
C GLU A 647 14.04 2.53 -2.67
N ARG A 648 13.77 1.23 -2.82
CA ARG A 648 12.82 0.70 -3.82
C ARG A 648 11.40 1.27 -3.70
N TYR A 649 11.02 1.75 -2.51
CA TYR A 649 9.70 2.35 -2.24
C TYR A 649 9.71 3.89 -2.29
N ALA A 650 10.77 4.52 -2.79
CA ALA A 650 10.80 5.96 -3.04
C ALA A 650 9.65 6.44 -3.94
N PRO A 651 9.25 5.71 -5.00
CA PRO A 651 8.06 6.06 -5.78
C PRO A 651 6.78 6.01 -4.94
N PHE A 652 6.58 4.95 -4.14
CA PHE A 652 5.42 4.80 -3.27
C PHE A 652 5.24 5.97 -2.29
N ARG A 653 6.33 6.45 -1.68
CA ARG A 653 6.27 7.59 -0.74
C ARG A 653 5.70 8.87 -1.34
N LYS A 654 5.73 9.04 -2.67
CA LYS A 654 5.15 10.21 -3.36
C LYS A 654 3.62 10.16 -3.43
N VAL A 655 3.03 8.98 -3.27
CA VAL A 655 1.58 8.74 -3.39
C VAL A 655 1.00 8.02 -2.17
N MET A 656 1.79 7.80 -1.11
CA MET A 656 1.39 6.96 0.02
C MET A 656 0.18 7.49 0.81
N TYR A 657 -0.19 8.76 0.63
CA TYR A 657 -1.40 9.36 1.20
C TYR A 657 -2.68 8.91 0.48
N ASP A 658 -2.57 8.42 -0.75
CA ASP A 658 -3.67 7.95 -1.59
C ASP A 658 -3.66 6.41 -1.63
N SER A 659 -4.72 5.79 -1.14
CA SER A 659 -4.81 4.35 -1.01
C SER A 659 -4.88 3.61 -2.35
N THR A 660 -5.48 4.21 -3.38
CA THR A 660 -5.61 3.64 -4.72
C THR A 660 -4.30 3.73 -5.49
N GLN A 661 -3.71 4.92 -5.54
CA GLN A 661 -2.41 5.12 -6.19
C GLN A 661 -1.31 4.36 -5.44
N GLY A 662 -1.37 4.37 -4.11
CA GLY A 662 -0.46 3.62 -3.24
C GLY A 662 -0.50 2.12 -3.49
N ALA A 663 -1.68 1.51 -3.66
CA ALA A 663 -1.81 0.09 -3.97
C ALA A 663 -1.11 -0.30 -5.29
N TRP A 664 -1.30 0.50 -6.36
CA TRP A 664 -0.61 0.27 -7.63
C TRP A 664 0.90 0.50 -7.52
N GLU A 665 1.32 1.56 -6.82
CA GLU A 665 2.74 1.86 -6.68
C GLU A 665 3.48 0.79 -5.85
N LEU A 666 2.86 0.23 -4.80
CA LEU A 666 3.39 -0.93 -4.09
C LEU A 666 3.64 -2.12 -5.02
N LYS A 667 2.69 -2.42 -5.90
CA LYS A 667 2.85 -3.48 -6.92
C LYS A 667 3.99 -3.16 -7.88
N ARG A 668 4.11 -1.92 -8.35
CA ARG A 668 5.22 -1.49 -9.24
C ARG A 668 6.59 -1.55 -8.55
N CYS A 669 6.64 -1.29 -7.25
CA CYS A 669 7.84 -1.43 -6.42
C CYS A 669 8.19 -2.91 -6.09
N GLY A 670 7.37 -3.87 -6.52
CA GLY A 670 7.62 -5.30 -6.31
C GLY A 670 7.31 -5.76 -4.87
N TYR A 671 6.29 -5.19 -4.23
CA TYR A 671 5.81 -5.69 -2.93
C TYR A 671 5.29 -7.14 -3.04
N ALA A 672 4.52 -7.43 -4.09
CA ALA A 672 3.96 -8.76 -4.37
C ALA A 672 4.18 -9.17 -5.83
N THR A 673 4.29 -10.47 -6.08
CA THR A 673 4.36 -11.07 -7.43
C THR A 673 2.97 -11.31 -8.04
N ASP A 674 1.91 -11.28 -7.22
CA ASP A 674 0.52 -11.41 -7.65
C ASP A 674 0.12 -10.23 -8.53
N SER A 675 -0.30 -10.52 -9.77
CA SER A 675 -0.72 -9.50 -10.74
C SER A 675 -1.95 -8.71 -10.30
N LEU A 676 -2.80 -9.29 -9.45
CA LEU A 676 -4.03 -8.69 -8.94
C LEU A 676 -3.88 -8.07 -7.55
N TYR A 677 -2.66 -8.00 -6.99
CA TYR A 677 -2.42 -7.51 -5.64
C TYR A 677 -3.05 -6.13 -5.37
N ALA A 678 -2.78 -5.15 -6.24
CA ALA A 678 -3.33 -3.80 -6.10
C ALA A 678 -4.87 -3.79 -6.12
N VAL A 679 -5.47 -4.54 -7.05
CA VAL A 679 -6.92 -4.65 -7.19
C VAL A 679 -7.56 -5.32 -5.96
N LYS A 680 -6.90 -6.33 -5.38
CA LYS A 680 -7.36 -6.95 -4.12
C LYS A 680 -7.38 -5.95 -2.97
N LEU A 681 -6.36 -5.11 -2.84
CA LEU A 681 -6.31 -4.06 -1.82
C LEU A 681 -7.41 -3.02 -2.03
N ILE A 682 -7.56 -2.50 -3.26
CA ILE A 682 -8.60 -1.52 -3.59
C ILE A 682 -10.00 -2.08 -3.29
N ASN A 683 -10.25 -3.35 -3.64
CA ASN A 683 -11.52 -4.02 -3.34
C ASN A 683 -11.78 -4.17 -1.84
N LEU A 684 -10.74 -4.40 -1.03
CA LEU A 684 -10.87 -4.43 0.43
C LEU A 684 -11.17 -3.03 0.98
N ILE A 685 -10.50 -2.01 0.46
CA ILE A 685 -10.72 -0.61 0.87
C ILE A 685 -12.17 -0.21 0.65
N GLU A 686 -12.70 -0.46 -0.55
CA GLU A 686 -14.09 -0.13 -0.88
C GLU A 686 -15.08 -0.97 -0.06
N ARG A 687 -14.89 -2.29 -0.03
CA ARG A 687 -15.84 -3.22 0.61
C ARG A 687 -16.07 -2.92 2.10
N TYR A 688 -15.05 -2.45 2.80
CA TYR A 688 -15.10 -2.20 4.23
C TYR A 688 -15.07 -0.70 4.59
N GLY A 689 -15.27 0.20 3.62
CA GLY A 689 -15.29 1.65 3.88
C GLY A 689 -13.98 2.18 4.45
N LEU A 690 -12.85 1.53 4.20
CA LEU A 690 -11.59 1.82 4.89
C LEU A 690 -11.05 3.22 4.57
N LYS A 691 -11.51 3.83 3.47
CA LYS A 691 -11.13 5.19 3.07
C LYS A 691 -11.44 6.21 4.17
N GLU A 692 -12.46 5.99 5.00
CA GLU A 692 -12.79 6.86 6.14
C GLU A 692 -11.64 6.98 7.15
N LEU A 693 -10.76 5.98 7.25
CA LEU A 693 -9.58 6.01 8.12
C LEU A 693 -8.53 7.05 7.66
N ASP A 694 -8.59 7.45 6.38
CA ASP A 694 -7.71 8.46 5.79
C ASP A 694 -8.22 9.88 5.94
N GLU A 695 -9.45 10.06 6.44
CA GLU A 695 -10.09 11.36 6.58
C GLU A 695 -9.29 12.28 7.51
N VAL A 696 -9.20 13.55 7.11
CA VAL A 696 -8.48 14.62 7.79
C VAL A 696 -9.33 15.87 7.88
N THR A 697 -9.16 16.61 8.96
CA THR A 697 -9.40 18.06 9.02
C THR A 697 -8.05 18.77 8.91
N ILE A 698 -8.09 20.06 8.63
CA ILE A 698 -6.95 20.94 8.86
C ILE A 698 -6.88 21.35 10.32
#